data_AF-B9E0P3-F1
#
_entry.id   AF-B9E0P3-F1
#
_cell.length_a   1.000
_cell.length_b   1.000
_cell.length_c   1.000
_cell.angle_alpha   90.00
_cell.angle_beta   90.00
_cell.angle_gamma   90.00
#
_symmetry.space_group_name_H-M   'P 1'
#
loop_
_entity.id
_entity.type
_entity.pdbx_description
1 polymer ?
#
loop_
_entity_poly.entity_id
_entity_poly.type
_entity_poly.pdbx_seq_one_letter_code
_entity_poly.pdbx_strand_id
1 'polypeptide(L)'
;MVVRRISQVCRKRGFTLIEIMIVIAVIGILSMVLVPKVGAIKLQSKNKSVSTNALLVRTYLENRAGKDGISYHKSISENKTSAEALVSLVNNVASEMSSKFYGSNALINPFTDANSVYPQGNVSSGTSSTNSSVIIYYCEDTLPSSNNDIINGSSLPKGTGFAGNVVAVIYSTGYVLYGLNNSGEIINPPYIIKFPPASTSSSGSGGSSGDDGGDSGNGGGSGNTIGDFFEANCLNVFGDSSSEINLGNGSTNMNITGSAYLQGKKITFQQNTNVNGDFNILGVGSGSSVVTGNGGNNTVKVTGQTNFQAYNMTFKSNLQTSSNISILGINSVTFDNVGINAQFNSGSVQIQSNKDINFYSGVNVANSKFYVVAGGNNYFNNTGGNLTLDNGSSAYIQSGQNTQFYYAVNSEAPITMIAGNNLDFGNNGQSVNINGKTYLKAENTVSILRSVTLGDTYIDADTFNYGHSNINTSSLKTHVNSFSHDQYGGSLNPGYTQVSEKEPTVPEAVAPSTSISEITTTRLIKTLKNTNYTSGYDTTTYPGIAFYMVKGSDTNALKQALQASNINSSMYKFLIIDGDCAINKNANINNGEDMILSNFIIYCAGKMSFPSNSNLANVTFNNSSIIAKSMDTKLQSTFTITQPSSTQYTASIKNEINDICEQYLN
;
A
#
# COMPACT_ATOMS: atom_id res chain seq x y z
N MET A 1 37.46 -79.72 -19.75
CA MET A 1 36.83 -79.42 -18.44
C MET A 1 37.88 -79.78 -17.39
N VAL A 2 38.51 -78.87 -16.65
CA VAL A 2 37.95 -77.87 -15.72
C VAL A 2 38.88 -76.65 -15.66
N VAL A 3 38.29 -75.45 -15.75
CA VAL A 3 38.92 -74.15 -15.48
C VAL A 3 39.00 -73.96 -13.96
N ARG A 4 40.19 -73.69 -13.41
CA ARG A 4 40.34 -73.18 -12.03
C ARG A 4 40.63 -71.68 -12.07
N ARG A 5 39.66 -70.89 -11.61
CA ARG A 5 39.82 -69.46 -11.26
C ARG A 5 40.79 -69.35 -10.08
N ILE A 6 41.77 -68.46 -10.17
CA ILE A 6 42.47 -67.92 -9.01
C ILE A 6 42.00 -66.48 -8.83
N SER A 7 41.32 -66.23 -7.71
CA SER A 7 40.86 -64.93 -7.24
C SER A 7 42.04 -64.11 -6.72
N GLN A 8 42.29 -62.93 -7.29
CA GLN A 8 43.16 -61.91 -6.69
C GLN A 8 42.46 -61.30 -5.48
N VAL A 9 43.03 -61.50 -4.29
CA VAL A 9 42.65 -60.77 -3.07
C VAL A 9 43.50 -59.51 -2.97
N CYS A 10 42.87 -58.35 -3.11
CA CYS A 10 43.51 -57.04 -2.90
C CYS A 10 43.77 -56.85 -1.40
N ARG A 11 45.03 -56.91 -0.95
CA ARG A 11 45.42 -56.59 0.44
C ARG A 11 45.20 -55.10 0.71
N LYS A 12 44.22 -54.77 1.54
CA LYS A 12 44.08 -53.43 2.11
C LYS A 12 45.30 -53.15 3.01
N ARG A 13 46.15 -52.20 2.61
CA ARG A 13 47.25 -51.70 3.45
C ARG A 13 46.64 -51.05 4.69
N GLY A 14 46.96 -51.55 5.88
CA GLY A 14 46.60 -50.92 7.15
C GLY A 14 47.54 -49.75 7.46
N PHE A 15 47.05 -48.74 8.15
CA PHE A 15 47.85 -47.61 8.64
C PHE A 15 48.91 -48.09 9.63
N THR A 16 50.11 -47.50 9.53
CA THR A 16 51.21 -47.76 10.47
C THR A 16 50.96 -47.10 11.82
N LEU A 17 51.58 -47.64 12.88
CA LEU A 17 51.42 -47.11 14.25
C LEU A 17 51.90 -45.65 14.34
N ILE A 18 52.96 -45.29 13.61
CA ILE A 18 53.49 -43.93 13.55
C ILE A 18 52.56 -42.95 12.81
N GLU A 19 51.92 -43.38 11.72
CA GLU A 19 50.93 -42.56 11.01
C GLU A 19 49.75 -42.23 11.93
N ILE A 20 49.27 -43.21 12.72
CA ILE A 20 48.22 -42.97 13.70
C ILE A 20 48.67 -41.95 14.76
N MET A 21 49.91 -42.01 15.26
CA MET A 21 50.40 -41.06 16.27
C MET A 21 50.49 -39.62 15.76
N ILE A 22 50.92 -39.42 14.51
CA ILE A 22 50.97 -38.07 13.91
C ILE A 22 49.56 -37.53 13.69
N VAL A 23 48.64 -38.37 13.21
CA VAL A 23 47.25 -37.97 12.97
C VAL A 23 46.56 -37.51 14.25
N ILE A 24 46.71 -38.25 15.36
CA ILE A 24 46.13 -37.82 16.65
C ILE A 24 46.78 -36.54 17.19
N ALA A 25 48.08 -36.33 16.96
CA ALA A 25 48.78 -35.11 17.38
C ALA A 25 48.26 -33.88 16.62
N VAL A 26 48.08 -34.00 15.29
CA VAL A 26 47.53 -32.93 14.45
C VAL A 26 46.08 -32.64 14.83
N ILE A 27 45.25 -33.67 15.02
CA ILE A 27 43.86 -33.51 15.48
C ILE A 27 43.83 -32.86 16.87
N GLY A 28 44.74 -33.21 17.78
CA GLY A 28 44.85 -32.62 19.10
C GLY A 28 45.13 -31.12 19.06
N ILE A 29 46.11 -30.69 18.25
CA ILE A 29 46.46 -29.27 18.08
C ILE A 29 45.29 -28.51 17.42
N LEU A 30 44.70 -29.07 16.36
CA LEU A 30 43.53 -28.46 15.70
C LEU A 30 42.36 -28.32 16.66
N SER A 31 42.07 -29.35 17.44
CA SER A 31 40.97 -29.34 18.42
C SER A 31 41.19 -28.28 19.50
N MET A 32 42.44 -28.11 19.98
CA MET A 32 42.78 -27.11 21.00
C MET A 32 42.49 -25.67 20.54
N VAL A 33 42.68 -25.38 19.24
CA VAL A 33 42.40 -24.04 18.67
C VAL A 33 40.94 -23.88 18.24
N LEU A 34 40.33 -24.94 17.69
CA LEU A 34 39.00 -24.86 17.07
C LEU A 34 37.87 -24.83 18.11
N VAL A 35 37.97 -25.64 19.16
CA VAL A 35 36.92 -25.78 20.20
C VAL A 35 36.53 -24.45 20.87
N PRO A 36 37.47 -23.62 21.38
CA PRO A 36 37.10 -22.34 21.98
C PRO A 36 36.51 -21.35 20.96
N LYS A 37 36.98 -21.37 19.71
CA LYS A 37 36.44 -20.50 18.63
C LYS A 37 35.01 -20.86 18.25
N VAL A 38 34.68 -22.15 18.16
CA VAL A 38 33.32 -22.62 17.85
C VAL A 38 32.33 -22.20 18.93
N GLY A 39 32.73 -22.22 20.21
CA GLY A 39 31.91 -21.72 21.32
C GLY A 39 31.58 -20.24 21.20
N ALA A 40 32.58 -19.40 20.89
CA ALA A 40 32.38 -17.97 20.69
C ALA A 40 31.50 -17.65 19.46
N ILE A 41 31.70 -18.35 18.34
CA ILE A 41 30.88 -18.20 17.13
C ILE A 41 29.43 -18.61 17.39
N LYS A 42 29.19 -19.70 18.13
CA LYS A 42 27.86 -20.13 18.52
C LYS A 42 27.16 -19.07 19.39
N LEU A 43 27.87 -18.47 20.35
CA LEU A 43 27.33 -17.40 21.19
C LEU A 43 26.99 -16.15 20.37
N GLN A 44 27.88 -15.73 19.46
CA GLN A 44 27.64 -14.60 18.56
C GLN A 44 26.44 -14.84 17.65
N SER A 45 26.31 -16.05 17.09
CA SER A 45 25.18 -16.45 16.25
C SER A 45 23.86 -16.40 17.02
N LYS A 46 23.84 -16.91 18.26
CA LYS A 46 22.67 -16.82 19.13
C LYS A 46 22.30 -15.36 19.45
N ASN A 47 23.26 -14.52 19.84
CA ASN A 47 23.02 -13.10 20.06
C ASN A 47 22.46 -12.42 18.79
N LYS A 48 23.01 -12.74 17.62
CA LYS A 48 22.50 -12.21 16.34
C LYS A 48 21.07 -12.64 16.07
N SER A 49 20.71 -13.88 16.42
CA SER A 49 19.32 -14.37 16.32
C SER A 49 18.37 -13.59 17.22
N VAL A 50 18.78 -13.23 18.44
CA VAL A 50 17.97 -12.33 19.31
C VAL A 50 17.80 -10.96 18.67
N SER A 51 18.85 -10.41 18.05
CA SER A 51 18.75 -9.15 17.31
C SER A 51 17.79 -9.21 16.12
N THR A 52 17.78 -10.33 15.40
CA THR A 52 16.80 -10.57 14.33
C THR A 52 15.38 -10.65 14.88
N ASN A 53 15.15 -11.36 15.98
CA ASN A 53 13.85 -11.41 16.64
C ASN A 53 13.38 -10.02 17.07
N ALA A 54 14.28 -9.22 17.66
CA ALA A 54 13.97 -7.84 18.06
C ALA A 54 13.60 -6.97 16.84
N LEU A 55 14.25 -7.14 15.69
CA LEU A 55 13.90 -6.44 14.46
C LEU A 55 12.51 -6.83 13.93
N LEU A 56 12.16 -8.12 13.96
CA LEU A 56 10.84 -8.60 13.54
C LEU A 56 9.73 -8.07 14.47
N VAL A 57 9.96 -8.09 15.78
CA VAL A 57 9.05 -7.51 16.77
C VAL A 57 8.94 -6.00 16.59
N ARG A 58 10.04 -5.31 16.27
CA ARG A 58 10.04 -3.88 15.97
C ARG A 58 9.11 -3.56 14.81
N THR A 59 9.29 -4.22 13.67
CA THR A 59 8.45 -4.03 12.48
C THR A 59 6.97 -4.32 12.81
N TYR A 60 6.70 -5.35 13.61
CA TYR A 60 5.34 -5.63 14.07
C TYR A 60 4.76 -4.49 14.92
N LEU A 61 5.50 -3.96 15.90
CA LEU A 61 5.04 -2.88 16.79
C LEU A 61 4.93 -1.53 16.08
N GLU A 62 5.83 -1.21 15.14
CA GLU A 62 5.76 0.00 14.32
C GLU A 62 4.48 0.03 13.47
N ASN A 63 4.10 -1.10 12.88
CA ASN A 63 2.85 -1.23 12.12
C ASN A 63 1.59 -1.11 12.99
N ARG A 64 1.68 -1.33 14.31
CA ARG A 64 0.55 -1.31 15.24
C ARG A 64 0.45 -0.03 16.09
N ALA A 65 1.53 0.75 16.17
CA ALA A 65 1.64 1.92 17.05
C ALA A 65 0.46 2.91 16.94
N GLY A 66 -0.07 3.14 15.73
CA GLY A 66 -1.26 3.98 15.54
C GLY A 66 -2.54 3.39 16.14
N LYS A 67 -2.82 2.11 15.85
CA LYS A 67 -3.97 1.37 16.40
C LYS A 67 -3.95 1.37 17.94
N ASP A 68 -2.75 1.30 18.50
CA ASP A 68 -2.54 1.10 19.93
C ASP A 68 -2.63 2.38 20.73
N GLY A 69 -2.08 3.47 20.18
CA GLY A 69 -2.34 4.81 20.68
C GLY A 69 -3.84 5.11 20.72
N ILE A 70 -4.58 4.79 19.66
CA ILE A 70 -6.03 4.99 19.61
C ILE A 70 -6.75 4.12 20.64
N SER A 71 -6.37 2.85 20.77
CA SER A 71 -6.98 1.92 21.74
C SER A 71 -6.77 2.37 23.19
N TYR A 72 -5.59 2.92 23.49
CA TYR A 72 -5.29 3.51 24.80
C TYR A 72 -6.19 4.73 25.07
N HIS A 73 -6.21 5.72 24.18
CA HIS A 73 -7.01 6.93 24.36
C HIS A 73 -8.51 6.65 24.40
N LYS A 74 -9.00 5.67 23.62
CA LYS A 74 -10.39 5.19 23.70
C LYS A 74 -10.71 4.65 25.09
N SER A 75 -9.83 3.82 25.66
CA SER A 75 -10.01 3.27 27.00
C SER A 75 -10.06 4.36 28.06
N ILE A 76 -9.22 5.40 27.95
CA ILE A 76 -9.27 6.58 28.82
C ILE A 76 -10.59 7.35 28.64
N SER A 77 -11.08 7.53 27.41
CA SER A 77 -12.37 8.17 27.14
C SER A 77 -13.58 7.38 27.64
N GLU A 78 -13.43 6.06 27.81
CA GLU A 78 -14.39 5.16 28.45
C GLU A 78 -14.27 5.15 29.99
N ASN A 79 -13.55 6.11 30.59
CA ASN A 79 -13.30 6.25 32.03
C ASN A 79 -12.52 5.07 32.67
N LYS A 80 -11.72 4.32 31.91
CA LYS A 80 -10.77 3.34 32.48
C LYS A 80 -9.53 4.06 33.01
N THR A 81 -8.92 3.49 34.05
CA THR A 81 -7.62 3.97 34.56
C THR A 81 -6.50 3.68 33.55
N SER A 82 -5.39 4.42 33.65
CA SER A 82 -4.20 4.21 32.80
C SER A 82 -3.66 2.78 32.90
N ALA A 83 -3.65 2.19 34.10
CA ALA A 83 -3.28 0.79 34.32
C ALA A 83 -4.21 -0.18 33.57
N GLU A 84 -5.54 -0.02 33.68
CA GLU A 84 -6.51 -0.90 33.00
C GLU A 84 -6.42 -0.81 31.47
N ALA A 85 -6.20 0.41 30.95
CA ALA A 85 -5.98 0.65 29.52
C ALA A 85 -4.70 -0.05 29.03
N LEU A 86 -3.60 0.05 29.78
CA LEU A 86 -2.33 -0.59 29.44
C LEU A 86 -2.39 -2.11 29.56
N VAL A 87 -3.06 -2.66 30.58
CA VAL A 87 -3.27 -4.12 30.73
C VAL A 87 -4.03 -4.68 29.53
N SER A 88 -5.09 -3.99 29.11
CA SER A 88 -5.85 -4.36 27.91
C SER A 88 -4.95 -4.35 26.67
N LEU A 89 -4.08 -3.35 26.56
CA LEU A 89 -3.18 -3.20 25.44
C LEU A 89 -2.11 -4.31 25.40
N VAL A 90 -1.48 -4.63 26.53
CA VAL A 90 -0.50 -5.73 26.65
C VAL A 90 -1.10 -7.06 26.21
N ASN A 91 -2.31 -7.39 26.68
CA ASN A 91 -2.98 -8.65 26.31
C ASN A 91 -3.30 -8.69 24.81
N ASN A 92 -3.74 -7.57 24.23
CA ASN A 92 -4.02 -7.47 22.80
C ASN A 92 -2.73 -7.60 21.96
N VAL A 93 -1.65 -6.90 22.33
CA VAL A 93 -0.33 -7.06 21.66
C VAL A 93 0.10 -8.51 21.72
N ALA A 94 0.07 -9.14 22.91
CA ALA A 94 0.55 -10.50 23.10
C ALA A 94 -0.24 -11.54 22.30
N SER A 95 -1.58 -11.43 22.32
CA SER A 95 -2.48 -12.32 21.57
C SER A 95 -2.25 -12.20 20.06
N GLU A 96 -2.24 -10.97 19.53
CA GLU A 96 -2.03 -10.74 18.09
C GLU A 96 -0.62 -11.13 17.66
N MET A 97 0.42 -10.82 18.46
CA MET A 97 1.80 -11.22 18.16
C MET A 97 1.95 -12.74 18.12
N SER A 98 1.36 -13.46 19.08
CA SER A 98 1.34 -14.93 19.10
C SER A 98 0.66 -15.52 17.85
N SER A 99 -0.38 -14.85 17.34
CA SER A 99 -1.07 -15.25 16.12
C SER A 99 -0.30 -14.96 14.82
N LYS A 100 0.71 -14.08 14.87
CA LYS A 100 1.55 -13.73 13.71
C LYS A 100 2.85 -14.52 13.67
N PHE A 101 3.42 -14.82 14.83
CA PHE A 101 4.68 -15.54 14.95
C PHE A 101 4.44 -16.98 15.41
N TYR A 102 3.86 -17.80 14.52
CA TYR A 102 3.60 -19.22 14.76
C TYR A 102 4.17 -20.12 13.64
N GLY A 103 4.31 -21.41 13.92
CA GLY A 103 4.81 -22.39 12.96
C GLY A 103 6.21 -22.06 12.46
N SER A 104 6.41 -22.02 11.14
CA SER A 104 7.69 -21.68 10.53
C SER A 104 8.14 -20.23 10.74
N ASN A 105 7.23 -19.35 11.17
CA ASN A 105 7.52 -17.94 11.49
C ASN A 105 7.67 -17.70 12.99
N ALA A 106 7.71 -18.75 13.81
CA ALA A 106 7.85 -18.62 15.26
C ALA A 106 9.16 -17.90 15.62
N LEU A 107 9.08 -16.92 16.51
CA LEU A 107 10.27 -16.32 17.11
C LEU A 107 10.80 -17.34 18.12
N ILE A 108 12.07 -17.73 18.00
CA ILE A 108 12.69 -18.72 18.89
C ILE A 108 13.74 -18.02 19.74
N ASN A 109 13.66 -18.18 21.07
CA ASN A 109 14.74 -17.79 21.97
C ASN A 109 15.94 -18.73 21.74
N PRO A 110 17.07 -18.23 21.22
CA PRO A 110 18.18 -19.08 20.82
C PRO A 110 18.96 -19.66 22.02
N PHE A 111 18.64 -19.24 23.25
CA PHE A 111 19.26 -19.71 24.48
C PHE A 111 18.42 -20.74 25.23
N THR A 112 17.09 -20.69 25.12
CA THR A 112 16.16 -21.56 25.86
C THR A 112 15.26 -22.41 24.95
N ASP A 113 15.31 -22.21 23.63
CA ASP A 113 14.45 -22.81 22.61
C ASP A 113 12.94 -22.54 22.80
N ALA A 114 12.59 -21.65 23.74
CA ALA A 114 11.23 -21.19 23.92
C ALA A 114 10.75 -20.43 22.68
N ASN A 115 9.44 -20.49 22.40
CA ASN A 115 8.82 -19.83 21.25
C ASN A 115 7.58 -19.00 21.60
N SER A 116 7.34 -18.79 22.89
CA SER A 116 6.14 -18.11 23.39
C SER A 116 6.31 -16.58 23.42
N VAL A 117 5.18 -15.88 23.29
CA VAL A 117 5.04 -14.46 23.60
C VAL A 117 4.27 -14.36 24.90
N TYR A 118 4.85 -13.72 25.92
CA TYR A 118 4.29 -13.72 27.27
C TYR A 118 3.93 -12.30 27.73
N PRO A 119 2.64 -12.02 28.02
CA PRO A 119 2.22 -10.75 28.62
C PRO A 119 2.55 -10.74 30.13
N GLN A 120 3.00 -9.59 30.62
CA GLN A 120 3.40 -9.35 32.01
C GLN A 120 2.82 -8.03 32.53
N GLY A 121 2.81 -7.86 33.85
CA GLY A 121 2.27 -6.68 34.53
C GLY A 121 3.13 -5.41 34.43
N ASN A 122 2.89 -4.46 35.34
CA ASN A 122 3.64 -3.21 35.43
C ASN A 122 5.12 -3.49 35.78
N VAL A 123 6.07 -2.91 35.02
CA VAL A 123 7.50 -2.99 35.34
C VAL A 123 7.85 -2.45 36.73
N SER A 124 7.10 -1.44 37.20
CA SER A 124 7.32 -0.81 38.51
C SER A 124 6.86 -1.68 39.69
N SER A 125 6.02 -2.69 39.44
CA SER A 125 5.58 -3.68 40.45
C SER A 125 6.54 -4.87 40.58
N GLY A 126 7.67 -4.83 39.86
CA GLY A 126 8.67 -5.89 39.80
C GLY A 126 8.65 -6.64 38.48
N THR A 127 9.82 -7.12 38.06
CA THR A 127 10.01 -7.85 36.80
C THR A 127 10.19 -9.33 37.05
N SER A 128 9.43 -10.18 36.35
CA SER A 128 9.56 -11.64 36.44
C SER A 128 10.10 -12.21 35.13
N SER A 129 11.16 -12.99 35.22
CA SER A 129 11.69 -13.71 34.06
C SER A 129 10.87 -14.95 33.75
N THR A 130 10.67 -15.22 32.46
CA THR A 130 10.09 -16.47 31.98
C THR A 130 10.83 -16.93 30.72
N ASN A 131 10.91 -18.25 30.52
CA ASN A 131 11.48 -18.81 29.30
C ASN A 131 10.50 -18.56 28.15
N SER A 132 10.75 -17.50 27.39
CA SER A 132 9.95 -17.09 26.23
C SER A 132 10.83 -16.48 25.16
N SER A 133 10.27 -16.21 23.99
CA SER A 133 10.92 -15.44 22.92
C SER A 133 10.73 -13.96 23.10
N VAL A 134 9.52 -13.58 23.51
CA VAL A 134 9.13 -12.19 23.74
C VAL A 134 8.44 -12.08 25.09
N ILE A 135 8.75 -11.03 25.84
CA ILE A 135 8.00 -10.63 27.04
C ILE A 135 7.49 -9.21 26.83
N ILE A 136 6.21 -9.00 27.12
CA ILE A 136 5.55 -7.70 26.95
C ILE A 136 5.11 -7.19 28.31
N TYR A 137 5.64 -6.05 28.73
CA TYR A 137 5.28 -5.35 29.97
C TYR A 137 4.52 -4.06 29.66
N TYR A 138 3.96 -3.43 30.69
CA TYR A 138 3.58 -2.01 30.62
C TYR A 138 4.28 -1.18 31.69
N CYS A 139 4.31 0.14 31.47
CA CYS A 139 4.80 1.14 32.40
C CYS A 139 3.85 2.35 32.39
N GLU A 140 3.50 2.85 33.57
CA GLU A 140 2.62 4.02 33.73
C GLU A 140 3.39 5.35 33.73
N ASP A 141 4.72 5.29 33.81
CA ASP A 141 5.59 6.47 33.74
C ASP A 141 5.63 7.05 32.30
N THR A 142 6.35 8.16 32.14
CA THR A 142 6.57 8.78 30.84
C THR A 142 7.51 7.95 29.97
N LEU A 143 7.22 7.88 28.66
CA LEU A 143 8.10 7.23 27.68
C LEU A 143 9.52 7.84 27.73
N PRO A 144 10.59 7.02 27.86
CA PRO A 144 11.96 7.51 27.88
C PRO A 144 12.32 8.33 26.64
N SER A 145 13.13 9.39 26.82
CA SER A 145 13.52 10.32 25.75
C SER A 145 14.76 9.89 24.97
N SER A 146 15.60 9.01 25.54
CA SER A 146 16.84 8.59 24.91
C SER A 146 17.20 7.12 25.20
N ASN A 147 18.05 6.55 24.35
CA ASN A 147 18.58 5.20 24.54
C ASN A 147 19.41 5.07 25.83
N ASN A 148 20.03 6.15 26.29
CA ASN A 148 20.82 6.16 27.52
C ASN A 148 19.93 6.00 28.76
N ASP A 149 18.72 6.56 28.75
CA ASP A 149 17.75 6.41 29.83
C ASP A 149 17.30 4.94 29.97
N ILE A 150 17.24 4.22 28.85
CA ILE A 150 16.86 2.80 28.80
C ILE A 150 18.00 1.90 29.25
N ILE A 151 19.23 2.15 28.78
CA ILE A 151 20.40 1.31 29.09
C ILE A 151 20.77 1.45 30.58
N ASN A 152 20.74 2.68 31.10
CA ASN A 152 21.16 2.98 32.47
C ASN A 152 20.01 2.89 33.48
N GLY A 153 18.76 2.79 33.02
CA GLY A 153 17.58 2.65 33.89
C GLY A 153 17.61 1.38 34.73
N SER A 154 17.20 1.49 35.99
CA SER A 154 17.08 0.35 36.94
C SER A 154 15.70 -0.31 36.93
N SER A 155 14.69 0.31 36.31
CA SER A 155 13.30 -0.14 36.31
C SER A 155 12.94 -1.11 35.18
N LEU A 156 13.78 -1.24 34.16
CA LEU A 156 13.50 -2.06 32.99
C LEU A 156 14.02 -3.51 33.14
N PRO A 157 13.28 -4.52 32.66
CA PRO A 157 13.69 -5.93 32.76
C PRO A 157 15.06 -6.21 32.12
N LYS A 158 16.02 -6.66 32.92
CA LYS A 158 17.37 -7.08 32.51
C LYS A 158 17.96 -8.09 33.49
N GLY A 159 19.11 -8.68 33.14
CA GLY A 159 19.80 -9.68 33.95
C GLY A 159 19.59 -11.12 33.47
N THR A 160 20.34 -12.04 34.06
CA THR A 160 20.54 -13.40 33.52
C THR A 160 19.25 -14.23 33.39
N GLY A 161 18.20 -13.91 34.15
CA GLY A 161 16.89 -14.55 34.01
C GLY A 161 16.19 -14.25 32.67
N PHE A 162 16.58 -13.19 31.98
CA PHE A 162 15.97 -12.74 30.72
C PHE A 162 16.84 -13.07 29.49
N ALA A 163 17.78 -14.00 29.64
CA ALA A 163 18.72 -14.35 28.60
C ALA A 163 17.99 -14.79 27.30
N GLY A 164 18.26 -14.08 26.21
CA GLY A 164 17.69 -14.38 24.91
C GLY A 164 16.30 -13.83 24.63
N ASN A 165 15.62 -13.26 25.63
CA ASN A 165 14.31 -12.67 25.43
C ASN A 165 14.42 -11.34 24.67
N VAL A 166 13.40 -11.08 23.86
CA VAL A 166 13.07 -9.74 23.38
C VAL A 166 12.08 -9.14 24.37
N VAL A 167 12.36 -7.95 24.88
CA VAL A 167 11.50 -7.26 25.85
C VAL A 167 10.86 -6.05 25.18
N ALA A 168 9.53 -6.00 25.22
CA ALA A 168 8.74 -4.85 24.81
C ALA A 168 8.04 -4.25 26.03
N VAL A 169 8.13 -2.93 26.22
CA VAL A 169 7.47 -2.22 27.31
C VAL A 169 6.54 -1.18 26.71
N ILE A 170 5.26 -1.24 27.06
CA ILE A 170 4.22 -0.36 26.57
C ILE A 170 4.03 0.82 27.53
N TYR A 171 4.03 2.02 26.97
CA TYR A 171 3.75 3.29 27.64
C TYR A 171 2.50 3.92 27.04
N SER A 172 1.95 4.93 27.72
CA SER A 172 0.79 5.71 27.23
C SER A 172 1.01 6.37 25.86
N THR A 173 2.28 6.65 25.51
CA THR A 173 2.66 7.37 24.29
C THR A 173 3.60 6.57 23.37
N GLY A 174 3.80 5.26 23.59
CA GLY A 174 4.68 4.47 22.72
C GLY A 174 5.20 3.15 23.31
N TYR A 175 6.23 2.61 22.67
CA TYR A 175 6.94 1.39 23.05
C TYR A 175 8.42 1.64 23.30
N VAL A 176 8.99 0.84 24.21
CA VAL A 176 10.42 0.58 24.31
C VAL A 176 10.66 -0.89 23.96
N LEU A 177 11.64 -1.17 23.11
CA LEU A 177 11.95 -2.53 22.65
C LEU A 177 13.46 -2.78 22.62
N TYR A 178 13.89 -3.91 23.17
CA TYR A 178 15.29 -4.33 23.12
C TYR A 178 15.43 -5.86 23.25
N GLY A 179 16.59 -6.39 22.85
CA GLY A 179 16.95 -7.80 23.03
C GLY A 179 18.05 -7.97 24.07
N LEU A 180 18.11 -9.14 24.70
CA LEU A 180 19.07 -9.43 25.78
C LEU A 180 20.01 -10.59 25.41
N ASN A 181 21.31 -10.43 25.64
CA ASN A 181 22.31 -11.52 25.46
C ASN A 181 22.17 -12.59 26.55
N ASN A 182 23.03 -13.61 26.47
CA ASN A 182 23.20 -14.65 27.48
C ASN A 182 23.50 -14.12 28.91
N SER A 183 24.08 -12.93 29.05
CA SER A 183 24.36 -12.30 30.35
C SER A 183 23.18 -11.43 30.84
N GLY A 184 22.13 -11.28 30.02
CA GLY A 184 21.00 -10.42 30.32
C GLY A 184 21.27 -8.93 30.12
N GLU A 185 22.28 -8.60 29.31
CA GLU A 185 22.60 -7.22 28.90
C GLU A 185 21.96 -6.92 27.54
N ILE A 186 21.66 -5.65 27.32
CA ILE A 186 21.05 -5.16 26.09
C ILE A 186 22.06 -5.26 24.93
N ILE A 187 21.68 -5.94 23.84
CA ILE A 187 22.60 -6.21 22.70
C ILE A 187 22.41 -5.32 21.47
N ASN A 188 21.29 -4.60 21.38
CA ASN A 188 21.02 -3.65 20.31
C ASN A 188 20.75 -2.29 20.94
N PRO A 189 21.00 -1.17 20.24
CA PRO A 189 20.42 0.09 20.67
C PRO A 189 18.92 -0.11 20.88
N PRO A 190 18.37 0.24 22.05
CA PRO A 190 16.95 0.16 22.29
C PRO A 190 16.17 0.93 21.23
N TYR A 191 15.00 0.43 20.88
CA TYR A 191 14.08 1.10 19.97
C TYR A 191 13.01 1.80 20.79
N ILE A 192 12.81 3.09 20.51
CA ILE A 192 11.71 3.89 21.03
C ILE A 192 10.74 4.12 19.87
N ILE A 193 9.54 3.57 19.97
CA ILE A 193 8.49 3.69 18.94
C ILE A 193 7.40 4.57 19.53
N LYS A 194 7.24 5.79 19.03
CA LYS A 194 6.21 6.71 19.55
C LYS A 194 4.86 6.40 18.92
N PHE A 195 3.79 6.49 19.72
CA PHE A 195 2.45 6.58 19.17
C PHE A 195 2.33 7.90 18.40
N PRO A 196 1.58 7.90 17.28
CA PRO A 196 1.20 9.15 16.64
C PRO A 196 0.40 10.01 17.63
N PRO A 197 0.50 11.35 17.54
CA PRO A 197 -0.24 12.25 18.42
C PRO A 197 -1.75 11.98 18.32
N ALA A 198 -2.41 11.90 19.47
CA ALA A 198 -3.85 11.71 19.53
C ALA A 198 -4.57 12.96 19.00
N SER A 199 -5.50 12.77 18.08
CA SER A 199 -6.41 13.81 17.63
C SER A 199 -7.24 14.30 18.82
N THR A 200 -7.00 15.52 19.30
CA THR A 200 -7.73 16.14 20.40
C THR A 200 -9.18 16.39 19.98
N SER A 201 -10.14 15.69 20.59
CA SER A 201 -11.53 16.13 20.66
C SER A 201 -11.64 17.22 21.72
N SER A 202 -11.61 18.49 21.33
CA SER A 202 -11.86 19.60 22.25
C SER A 202 -13.35 19.94 22.32
N SER A 203 -13.88 19.86 23.53
CA SER A 203 -15.11 20.53 23.94
C SER A 203 -14.85 22.04 24.12
N GLY A 204 -15.64 22.89 23.44
CA GLY A 204 -16.04 24.21 23.94
C GLY A 204 -15.27 25.47 23.51
N SER A 205 -15.97 26.27 22.68
CA SER A 205 -16.05 27.75 22.66
C SER A 205 -14.89 28.65 22.17
N GLY A 206 -15.14 29.28 21.01
CA GLY A 206 -14.96 30.73 20.78
C GLY A 206 -13.55 31.29 20.49
N GLY A 207 -13.31 31.74 19.25
CA GLY A 207 -12.27 32.75 18.98
C GLY A 207 -11.52 32.64 17.65
N SER A 208 -12.04 33.34 16.64
CA SER A 208 -11.40 33.95 15.45
C SER A 208 -10.00 33.53 14.94
N SER A 209 -9.98 33.29 13.61
CA SER A 209 -8.99 33.67 12.57
C SER A 209 -7.60 33.01 12.51
N GLY A 210 -7.30 32.47 11.32
CA GLY A 210 -5.93 32.21 10.82
C GLY A 210 -5.87 31.04 9.83
N ASP A 211 -5.68 31.35 8.55
CA ASP A 211 -5.31 30.41 7.47
C ASP A 211 -4.10 29.54 7.84
N ASP A 212 -4.12 28.24 7.50
CA ASP A 212 -3.26 27.64 6.48
C ASP A 212 -3.43 26.11 6.43
N GLY A 213 -3.34 25.57 5.21
CA GLY A 213 -3.72 24.20 4.87
C GLY A 213 -2.75 23.09 5.31
N GLY A 214 -3.22 21.85 5.17
CA GLY A 214 -2.40 20.68 5.42
C GLY A 214 -3.20 19.38 5.53
N ASP A 215 -3.54 18.87 4.34
CA ASP A 215 -3.85 17.50 3.93
C ASP A 215 -4.05 16.36 4.96
N SER A 216 -5.12 15.64 4.63
CA SER A 216 -5.67 14.33 5.03
C SER A 216 -4.81 13.26 5.70
N GLY A 217 -5.50 12.56 6.61
CA GLY A 217 -5.63 11.09 6.55
C GLY A 217 -4.57 10.26 7.27
N ASN A 218 -4.95 9.58 8.34
CA ASN A 218 -5.03 8.10 8.31
C ASN A 218 -5.81 7.56 9.52
N GLY A 219 -6.70 6.61 9.24
CA GLY A 219 -7.62 6.02 10.21
C GLY A 219 -6.96 4.97 11.12
N GLY A 220 -7.45 4.92 12.36
CA GLY A 220 -7.38 3.72 13.18
C GLY A 220 -8.79 3.20 13.44
N GLY A 221 -9.00 1.92 13.18
CA GLY A 221 -10.28 1.29 13.41
C GLY A 221 -10.62 1.18 14.90
N SER A 222 -11.56 1.99 15.37
CA SER A 222 -12.81 1.39 15.86
C SER A 222 -13.40 0.64 14.66
N GLY A 223 -13.81 -0.62 14.79
CA GLY A 223 -14.31 -1.38 13.65
C GLY A 223 -15.32 -0.55 12.87
N ASN A 224 -14.91 -0.04 11.70
CA ASN A 224 -15.66 0.97 10.96
C ASN A 224 -17.10 0.46 10.83
N THR A 225 -18.04 1.16 11.44
CA THR A 225 -19.45 0.86 11.23
C THR A 225 -19.79 1.20 9.78
N ILE A 226 -20.93 0.73 9.29
CA ILE A 226 -21.38 1.11 7.94
C ILE A 226 -21.62 2.62 7.85
N GLY A 227 -22.09 3.27 8.93
CA GLY A 227 -22.29 4.72 8.95
C GLY A 227 -20.99 5.48 8.74
N ASP A 228 -19.86 5.04 9.33
CA ASP A 228 -18.55 5.66 9.11
C ASP A 228 -18.14 5.70 7.61
N PHE A 229 -18.60 4.72 6.81
CA PHE A 229 -18.33 4.70 5.37
C PHE A 229 -19.25 5.63 4.56
N PHE A 230 -20.47 5.87 5.04
CA PHE A 230 -21.34 6.90 4.47
C PHE A 230 -20.78 8.31 4.75
N GLU A 231 -19.99 8.48 5.81
CA GLU A 231 -19.29 9.73 6.12
C GLU A 231 -18.05 9.96 5.26
N ALA A 232 -17.28 8.90 4.98
CA ALA A 232 -15.99 9.02 4.30
C ALA A 232 -16.14 9.20 2.78
N ASN A 233 -17.13 8.52 2.17
CA ASN A 233 -17.27 8.45 0.72
C ASN A 233 -18.74 8.57 0.31
N CYS A 234 -19.01 9.23 -0.82
CA CYS A 234 -20.35 9.26 -1.40
C CYS A 234 -20.65 8.03 -2.26
N LEU A 235 -19.63 7.27 -2.68
CA LEU A 235 -19.82 6.01 -3.39
C LEU A 235 -18.86 4.94 -2.86
N ASN A 236 -19.43 3.86 -2.33
CA ASN A 236 -18.68 2.68 -1.92
C ASN A 236 -19.24 1.44 -2.60
N VAL A 237 -18.36 0.59 -3.13
CA VAL A 237 -18.71 -0.75 -3.59
C VAL A 237 -17.77 -1.76 -2.93
N PHE A 238 -18.31 -2.64 -2.09
CA PHE A 238 -17.54 -3.63 -1.34
C PHE A 238 -17.75 -5.04 -1.91
N GLY A 239 -17.29 -5.24 -3.14
CA GLY A 239 -17.32 -6.53 -3.82
C GLY A 239 -16.29 -7.51 -3.29
N ASP A 240 -16.57 -8.80 -3.53
CA ASP A 240 -15.71 -9.92 -3.16
C ASP A 240 -14.86 -10.41 -4.35
N SER A 241 -14.11 -11.49 -4.16
CA SER A 241 -13.26 -12.12 -5.19
C SER A 241 -14.03 -12.80 -6.33
N SER A 242 -15.36 -12.70 -6.35
CA SER A 242 -16.22 -13.11 -7.47
C SER A 242 -16.93 -11.93 -8.14
N SER A 243 -16.89 -10.74 -7.52
CA SER A 243 -17.67 -9.59 -7.94
C SER A 243 -17.03 -8.89 -9.13
N GLU A 244 -17.81 -8.73 -10.21
CA GLU A 244 -17.48 -7.84 -11.32
C GLU A 244 -18.24 -6.52 -11.16
N ILE A 245 -17.51 -5.42 -11.22
CA ILE A 245 -18.02 -4.06 -11.10
C ILE A 245 -17.83 -3.42 -12.47
N ASN A 246 -18.94 -3.00 -13.08
CA ASN A 246 -18.94 -2.38 -14.39
C ASN A 246 -19.58 -1.00 -14.26
N LEU A 247 -18.74 0.02 -14.30
CA LEU A 247 -19.15 1.41 -14.18
C LEU A 247 -19.18 2.03 -15.58
N GLY A 248 -20.36 2.05 -16.18
CA GLY A 248 -20.66 2.76 -17.41
C GLY A 248 -20.92 1.89 -18.63
N ASN A 249 -21.20 2.55 -19.76
CA ASN A 249 -21.45 1.92 -21.07
C ASN A 249 -20.72 2.62 -22.25
N GLY A 250 -19.63 3.37 -22.03
CA GLY A 250 -18.81 3.88 -23.14
C GLY A 250 -19.01 5.33 -23.54
N SER A 251 -20.25 5.85 -23.54
CA SER A 251 -20.59 7.07 -24.31
C SER A 251 -20.81 8.34 -23.49
N THR A 252 -20.72 8.30 -22.16
CA THR A 252 -21.18 9.38 -21.28
C THR A 252 -20.21 9.67 -20.12
N ASN A 253 -20.62 10.51 -19.16
CA ASN A 253 -19.79 10.90 -18.01
C ASN A 253 -20.33 10.29 -16.71
N MET A 254 -19.42 9.86 -15.84
CA MET A 254 -19.65 9.53 -14.44
C MET A 254 -19.03 10.64 -13.60
N ASN A 255 -19.83 11.34 -12.82
CA ASN A 255 -19.37 12.44 -11.97
C ASN A 255 -19.61 12.10 -10.49
N ILE A 256 -18.55 12.11 -9.69
CA ILE A 256 -18.56 11.84 -8.27
C ILE A 256 -17.96 13.08 -7.60
N THR A 257 -18.77 13.89 -6.91
CA THR A 257 -18.25 15.16 -6.36
C THR A 257 -17.52 15.00 -5.03
N GLY A 258 -17.49 13.81 -4.44
CA GLY A 258 -16.75 13.49 -3.23
C GLY A 258 -15.85 12.27 -3.44
N SER A 259 -15.47 11.64 -2.34
CA SER A 259 -14.60 10.46 -2.36
C SER A 259 -15.35 9.19 -2.74
N ALA A 260 -14.62 8.23 -3.32
CA ALA A 260 -15.15 6.92 -3.68
C ALA A 260 -14.20 5.76 -3.36
N TYR A 261 -14.78 4.62 -2.99
CA TYR A 261 -14.06 3.38 -2.69
C TYR A 261 -14.67 2.21 -3.45
N LEU A 262 -13.88 1.49 -4.23
CA LEU A 262 -14.35 0.37 -5.07
C LEU A 262 -13.50 -0.86 -4.82
N GLN A 263 -14.14 -1.98 -4.53
CA GLN A 263 -13.48 -3.26 -4.28
C GLN A 263 -14.18 -4.38 -5.03
N GLY A 264 -13.42 -5.26 -5.67
CA GLY A 264 -13.97 -6.40 -6.40
C GLY A 264 -12.91 -7.20 -7.16
N LYS A 265 -13.31 -8.32 -7.77
CA LYS A 265 -12.40 -9.13 -8.59
C LYS A 265 -12.01 -8.41 -9.87
N LYS A 266 -13.00 -7.85 -10.57
CA LYS A 266 -12.82 -7.14 -11.83
C LYS A 266 -13.54 -5.81 -11.74
N ILE A 267 -12.81 -4.72 -11.85
CA ILE A 267 -13.36 -3.37 -11.79
C ILE A 267 -13.11 -2.71 -13.14
N THR A 268 -14.20 -2.43 -13.86
CA THR A 268 -14.14 -1.87 -15.20
C THR A 268 -14.84 -0.51 -15.24
N PHE A 269 -14.13 0.52 -15.70
CA PHE A 269 -14.74 1.81 -16.05
C PHE A 269 -14.94 1.83 -17.55
N GLN A 270 -16.12 2.19 -18.03
CA GLN A 270 -16.37 2.23 -19.48
C GLN A 270 -16.57 3.65 -19.97
N GLN A 271 -16.81 4.62 -19.10
CA GLN A 271 -17.16 6.00 -19.46
C GLN A 271 -16.25 7.02 -18.76
N ASN A 272 -16.21 8.28 -19.20
CA ASN A 272 -15.36 9.28 -18.56
C ASN A 272 -15.73 9.38 -17.09
N THR A 273 -14.77 9.35 -16.18
CA THR A 273 -15.03 9.32 -14.75
C THR A 273 -14.33 10.48 -14.07
N ASN A 274 -15.09 11.39 -13.47
CA ASN A 274 -14.57 12.52 -12.70
C ASN A 274 -14.84 12.28 -11.21
N VAL A 275 -13.80 12.32 -10.38
CA VAL A 275 -13.87 12.19 -8.93
C VAL A 275 -13.25 13.42 -8.28
N ASN A 276 -14.04 14.21 -7.56
CA ASN A 276 -13.58 15.46 -6.93
C ASN A 276 -13.07 15.27 -5.48
N GLY A 277 -12.99 14.02 -5.01
CA GLY A 277 -12.39 13.64 -3.72
C GLY A 277 -11.35 12.54 -3.89
N ASP A 278 -11.10 11.80 -2.82
CA ASP A 278 -10.18 10.67 -2.82
C ASP A 278 -10.76 9.49 -3.59
N PHE A 279 -9.91 8.71 -4.24
CA PHE A 279 -10.34 7.59 -5.04
C PHE A 279 -9.53 6.33 -4.75
N ASN A 280 -10.19 5.33 -4.19
CA ASN A 280 -9.57 4.09 -3.76
C ASN A 280 -10.14 2.91 -4.53
N ILE A 281 -9.26 2.10 -5.13
CA ILE A 281 -9.62 0.89 -5.86
C ILE A 281 -8.81 -0.29 -5.34
N LEU A 282 -9.51 -1.36 -4.95
CA LEU A 282 -8.93 -2.61 -4.46
C LEU A 282 -9.44 -3.84 -5.23
N GLY A 283 -8.55 -4.43 -6.03
CA GLY A 283 -8.72 -5.70 -6.70
C GLY A 283 -8.51 -6.88 -5.74
N VAL A 284 -9.57 -7.62 -5.43
CA VAL A 284 -9.53 -8.75 -4.48
C VAL A 284 -9.53 -10.12 -5.15
N GLY A 285 -8.76 -11.05 -4.59
CA GLY A 285 -8.62 -12.43 -5.09
C GLY A 285 -7.49 -12.62 -6.10
N SER A 286 -7.15 -13.88 -6.36
CA SER A 286 -6.14 -14.22 -7.36
C SER A 286 -6.61 -13.85 -8.77
N GLY A 287 -5.73 -13.22 -9.55
CA GLY A 287 -6.07 -12.75 -10.89
C GLY A 287 -7.04 -11.57 -10.92
N SER A 288 -7.20 -10.83 -9.80
CA SER A 288 -7.99 -9.61 -9.79
C SER A 288 -7.46 -8.62 -10.83
N SER A 289 -8.38 -7.86 -11.43
CA SER A 289 -8.03 -6.89 -12.46
C SER A 289 -8.75 -5.57 -12.28
N VAL A 290 -8.02 -4.48 -12.45
CA VAL A 290 -8.60 -3.14 -12.62
C VAL A 290 -8.34 -2.74 -14.06
N VAL A 291 -9.43 -2.46 -14.77
CA VAL A 291 -9.40 -2.00 -16.16
C VAL A 291 -10.10 -0.65 -16.22
N THR A 292 -9.34 0.43 -16.36
CA THR A 292 -9.96 1.73 -16.61
C THR A 292 -10.17 1.88 -18.11
N GLY A 293 -11.40 2.05 -18.57
CA GLY A 293 -11.73 2.33 -19.97
C GLY A 293 -11.98 1.10 -20.85
N ASN A 294 -12.60 1.36 -22.00
CA ASN A 294 -12.70 0.42 -23.12
C ASN A 294 -11.87 0.88 -24.34
N GLY A 295 -10.91 1.80 -24.14
CA GLY A 295 -10.23 2.55 -25.21
C GLY A 295 -11.08 3.70 -25.77
N GLY A 296 -10.46 4.64 -26.52
CA GLY A 296 -11.16 5.70 -27.26
C GLY A 296 -11.38 7.02 -26.52
N ASN A 297 -10.31 7.70 -26.10
CA ASN A 297 -10.32 9.03 -25.45
C ASN A 297 -11.02 9.12 -24.06
N ASN A 298 -11.30 7.99 -23.42
CA ASN A 298 -11.84 7.99 -22.07
C ASN A 298 -10.84 8.55 -21.05
N THR A 299 -11.29 9.39 -20.12
CA THR A 299 -10.46 9.91 -19.02
C THR A 299 -11.05 9.56 -17.65
N VAL A 300 -10.20 9.03 -16.77
CA VAL A 300 -10.42 8.97 -15.32
C VAL A 300 -9.67 10.14 -14.69
N LYS A 301 -10.41 11.15 -14.26
CA LYS A 301 -9.90 12.37 -13.63
C LYS A 301 -10.18 12.35 -12.13
N VAL A 302 -9.15 12.54 -11.32
CA VAL A 302 -9.26 12.55 -9.85
C VAL A 302 -8.53 13.78 -9.29
N THR A 303 -9.17 14.50 -8.36
CA THR A 303 -8.55 15.66 -7.71
C THR A 303 -7.95 15.35 -6.34
N GLY A 304 -8.48 14.36 -5.61
CA GLY A 304 -7.95 13.92 -4.32
C GLY A 304 -6.89 12.83 -4.42
N GLN A 305 -6.51 12.27 -3.27
CA GLN A 305 -5.54 11.18 -3.21
C GLN A 305 -6.08 9.94 -3.93
N THR A 306 -5.24 9.28 -4.71
CA THR A 306 -5.66 8.18 -5.57
C THR A 306 -4.87 6.91 -5.25
N ASN A 307 -5.56 5.82 -4.92
CA ASN A 307 -4.93 4.54 -4.63
C ASN A 307 -5.54 3.44 -5.51
N PHE A 308 -4.71 2.75 -6.28
CA PHE A 308 -5.08 1.56 -7.03
C PHE A 308 -4.24 0.37 -6.58
N GLN A 309 -4.88 -0.74 -6.27
CA GLN A 309 -4.20 -1.99 -5.99
C GLN A 309 -4.95 -3.16 -6.63
N ALA A 310 -4.26 -4.03 -7.36
CA ALA A 310 -4.83 -5.27 -7.87
C ALA A 310 -3.74 -6.26 -8.27
N TYR A 311 -4.13 -7.49 -8.64
CA TYR A 311 -3.18 -8.44 -9.19
C TYR A 311 -2.65 -7.98 -10.55
N ASN A 312 -3.54 -7.70 -11.50
CA ASN A 312 -3.20 -7.06 -12.77
C ASN A 312 -3.90 -5.71 -12.89
N MET A 313 -3.21 -4.69 -13.41
CA MET A 313 -3.83 -3.40 -13.71
C MET A 313 -3.60 -3.02 -15.16
N THR A 314 -4.64 -2.56 -15.83
CA THR A 314 -4.58 -2.09 -17.20
C THR A 314 -5.36 -0.80 -17.34
N PHE A 315 -4.64 0.30 -17.52
CA PHE A 315 -5.22 1.62 -17.74
C PHE A 315 -5.40 1.83 -19.25
N LYS A 316 -6.61 1.59 -19.76
CA LYS A 316 -7.04 1.89 -21.14
C LYS A 316 -7.72 3.24 -21.30
N SER A 317 -7.78 4.00 -20.20
CA SER A 317 -8.23 5.39 -20.16
C SER A 317 -7.02 6.26 -19.86
N ASN A 318 -7.10 7.52 -20.24
CA ASN A 318 -6.23 8.54 -19.67
C ASN A 318 -6.47 8.59 -18.16
N LEU A 319 -5.40 8.56 -17.37
CA LEU A 319 -5.45 8.79 -15.94
C LEU A 319 -4.92 10.19 -15.66
N GLN A 320 -5.80 11.07 -15.17
CA GLN A 320 -5.47 12.45 -14.85
C GLN A 320 -5.62 12.69 -13.34
N THR A 321 -4.53 12.93 -12.63
CA THR A 321 -4.57 13.24 -11.19
C THR A 321 -4.03 14.64 -10.89
N SER A 322 -4.50 15.21 -9.77
CA SER A 322 -4.06 16.52 -9.25
C SER A 322 -3.45 16.44 -7.84
N SER A 323 -3.17 15.22 -7.35
CA SER A 323 -2.68 14.91 -6.01
C SER A 323 -1.88 13.61 -6.01
N ASN A 324 -1.44 13.17 -4.83
CA ASN A 324 -0.70 11.93 -4.61
C ASN A 324 -1.45 10.74 -5.22
N ILE A 325 -0.71 9.90 -5.96
CA ILE A 325 -1.22 8.66 -6.52
C ILE A 325 -0.30 7.49 -6.14
N SER A 326 -0.92 6.40 -5.71
CA SER A 326 -0.26 5.12 -5.44
C SER A 326 -0.90 4.03 -6.30
N ILE A 327 -0.10 3.33 -7.10
CA ILE A 327 -0.52 2.21 -7.95
C ILE A 327 0.32 0.99 -7.57
N LEU A 328 -0.30 -0.05 -7.04
CA LEU A 328 0.35 -1.29 -6.64
C LEU A 328 -0.18 -2.52 -7.39
N GLY A 329 0.61 -3.01 -8.35
CA GLY A 329 0.33 -4.25 -9.09
C GLY A 329 1.03 -5.46 -8.48
N ILE A 330 0.28 -6.46 -8.02
CA ILE A 330 0.91 -7.68 -7.46
C ILE A 330 1.61 -8.48 -8.57
N ASN A 331 1.13 -8.41 -9.81
CA ASN A 331 1.76 -9.02 -10.98
C ASN A 331 2.16 -7.97 -12.02
N SER A 332 1.24 -7.19 -12.58
CA SER A 332 1.62 -6.21 -13.60
C SER A 332 0.80 -4.93 -13.57
N VAL A 333 1.42 -3.85 -14.05
CA VAL A 333 0.78 -2.56 -14.32
C VAL A 333 1.01 -2.21 -15.78
N THR A 334 -0.06 -1.90 -16.50
CA THR A 334 0.00 -1.56 -17.92
C THR A 334 -0.80 -0.30 -18.18
N PHE A 335 -0.19 0.69 -18.83
CA PHE A 335 -0.85 1.88 -19.36
C PHE A 335 -0.97 1.72 -20.87
N ASP A 336 -2.17 1.38 -21.34
CA ASP A 336 -2.51 1.01 -22.71
C ASP A 336 -3.64 1.90 -23.25
N ASN A 337 -3.38 3.21 -23.29
CA ASN A 337 -4.31 4.18 -23.86
C ASN A 337 -3.78 4.77 -25.18
N VAL A 338 -4.53 4.59 -26.26
CA VAL A 338 -4.16 5.13 -27.57
C VAL A 338 -4.60 6.59 -27.66
N GLY A 339 -3.65 7.51 -27.89
CA GLY A 339 -3.92 8.89 -28.31
C GLY A 339 -4.05 9.94 -27.21
N ILE A 340 -4.03 9.57 -25.92
CA ILE A 340 -3.98 10.53 -24.80
C ILE A 340 -2.99 10.07 -23.73
N ASN A 341 -2.08 10.97 -23.35
CA ASN A 341 -1.11 10.73 -22.29
C ASN A 341 -1.77 10.78 -20.92
N ALA A 342 -1.39 9.88 -20.02
CA ALA A 342 -1.60 10.02 -18.58
C ALA A 342 -1.04 11.36 -18.10
N GLN A 343 -1.74 12.02 -17.19
CA GLN A 343 -1.39 13.35 -16.68
C GLN A 343 -1.31 13.30 -15.15
N PHE A 344 -0.11 13.43 -14.62
CA PHE A 344 0.12 13.50 -13.19
C PHE A 344 0.55 14.91 -12.81
N ASN A 345 -0.37 15.67 -12.24
CA ASN A 345 -0.15 17.07 -11.90
C ASN A 345 -0.11 17.21 -10.38
N SER A 346 0.99 17.71 -9.83
CA SER A 346 1.21 17.87 -8.39
C SER A 346 1.22 16.58 -7.55
N GLY A 347 2.10 16.55 -6.54
CA GLY A 347 2.18 15.47 -5.56
C GLY A 347 3.18 14.37 -5.91
N SER A 348 3.05 13.25 -5.20
CA SER A 348 3.89 12.06 -5.37
C SER A 348 3.16 11.02 -6.21
N VAL A 349 3.77 10.59 -7.30
CA VAL A 349 3.28 9.54 -8.20
C VAL A 349 4.09 8.28 -7.93
N GLN A 350 3.50 7.28 -7.28
CA GLN A 350 4.14 6.01 -6.98
C GLN A 350 3.48 4.89 -7.75
N ILE A 351 4.26 4.20 -8.59
CA ILE A 351 3.82 3.05 -9.37
C ILE A 351 4.75 1.89 -9.06
N GLN A 352 4.22 0.85 -8.45
CA GLN A 352 4.97 -0.33 -8.04
C GLN A 352 4.36 -1.60 -8.61
N SER A 353 5.21 -2.52 -9.05
CA SER A 353 4.82 -3.85 -9.52
C SER A 353 5.82 -4.91 -9.07
N ASN A 354 5.37 -6.10 -8.67
CA ASN A 354 6.31 -7.20 -8.38
C ASN A 354 6.93 -7.80 -9.65
N LYS A 355 6.30 -7.59 -10.82
CA LYS A 355 6.86 -8.02 -12.11
C LYS A 355 6.98 -6.82 -13.02
N ASP A 356 6.17 -6.71 -14.08
CA ASP A 356 6.41 -5.73 -15.14
C ASP A 356 5.54 -4.48 -14.98
N ILE A 357 6.08 -3.33 -15.38
CA ILE A 357 5.36 -2.08 -15.61
C ILE A 357 5.53 -1.71 -17.08
N ASN A 358 4.40 -1.56 -17.79
CA ASN A 358 4.37 -1.28 -19.21
C ASN A 358 3.67 0.05 -19.47
N PHE A 359 4.35 0.98 -20.14
CA PHE A 359 3.80 2.22 -20.66
C PHE A 359 3.74 2.13 -22.19
N TYR A 360 2.57 1.75 -22.70
CA TYR A 360 2.23 1.82 -24.13
C TYR A 360 1.54 3.13 -24.50
N SER A 361 1.36 4.02 -23.53
CA SER A 361 0.77 5.35 -23.66
C SER A 361 1.66 6.40 -23.00
N GLY A 362 1.41 7.68 -23.30
CA GLY A 362 2.29 8.76 -22.83
C GLY A 362 2.07 9.09 -21.37
N VAL A 363 3.07 9.71 -20.78
CA VAL A 363 3.06 10.11 -19.38
C VAL A 363 3.59 11.53 -19.32
N ASN A 364 2.73 12.45 -18.90
CA ASN A 364 3.09 13.83 -18.60
C ASN A 364 3.10 14.00 -17.08
N VAL A 365 4.24 14.39 -16.54
CA VAL A 365 4.46 14.64 -15.12
C VAL A 365 4.75 16.12 -14.95
N ALA A 366 3.93 16.80 -14.15
CA ALA A 366 4.07 18.23 -13.89
C ALA A 366 4.09 18.51 -12.38
N ASN A 367 5.07 19.28 -11.91
CA ASN A 367 5.30 19.61 -10.50
C ASN A 367 5.20 18.41 -9.56
N SER A 368 5.71 17.24 -9.97
CA SER A 368 5.50 15.97 -9.26
C SER A 368 6.76 15.13 -9.12
N LYS A 369 6.80 14.30 -8.07
CA LYS A 369 7.84 13.26 -7.91
C LYS A 369 7.32 11.95 -8.51
N PHE A 370 7.99 11.45 -9.54
CA PHE A 370 7.57 10.29 -10.31
C PHE A 370 8.42 9.06 -9.97
N TYR A 371 7.80 8.09 -9.30
CA TYR A 371 8.42 6.86 -8.83
C TYR A 371 7.83 5.66 -9.57
N VAL A 372 8.70 4.90 -10.25
CA VAL A 372 8.31 3.67 -10.95
C VAL A 372 9.23 2.55 -10.50
N VAL A 373 8.69 1.54 -9.83
CA VAL A 373 9.46 0.44 -9.24
C VAL A 373 8.90 -0.91 -9.66
N ALA A 374 9.60 -1.61 -10.54
CA ALA A 374 9.24 -2.94 -11.02
C ALA A 374 10.19 -4.01 -10.47
N GLY A 375 9.68 -5.14 -9.99
CA GLY A 375 10.50 -6.32 -9.68
C GLY A 375 10.99 -7.06 -10.94
N GLY A 376 10.28 -6.90 -12.06
CA GLY A 376 10.63 -7.37 -13.40
C GLY A 376 11.14 -6.22 -14.26
N ASN A 377 10.46 -5.93 -15.37
CA ASN A 377 10.88 -4.95 -16.36
C ASN A 377 10.06 -3.66 -16.31
N ASN A 378 10.69 -2.55 -16.68
CA ASN A 378 10.02 -1.30 -17.04
C ASN A 378 10.11 -1.11 -18.55
N TYR A 379 8.96 -1.09 -19.23
CA TYR A 379 8.89 -0.87 -20.68
C TYR A 379 8.17 0.43 -21.00
N PHE A 380 8.87 1.40 -21.59
CA PHE A 380 8.32 2.63 -22.12
C PHE A 380 8.25 2.52 -23.66
N ASN A 381 7.22 1.81 -24.13
CA ASN A 381 6.99 1.42 -25.53
C ASN A 381 5.80 2.16 -26.13
N ASN A 382 5.77 3.47 -25.94
CA ASN A 382 4.60 4.28 -26.26
C ASN A 382 4.50 4.65 -27.74
N THR A 383 3.54 4.07 -28.46
CA THR A 383 3.34 4.29 -29.90
C THR A 383 2.79 5.68 -30.27
N GLY A 384 2.33 6.49 -29.31
CA GLY A 384 1.60 7.75 -29.56
C GLY A 384 1.92 8.94 -28.64
N GLY A 385 2.97 8.89 -27.82
CA GLY A 385 3.34 10.01 -26.92
C GLY A 385 4.73 9.86 -26.29
N ASN A 386 5.03 10.73 -25.30
CA ASN A 386 6.35 10.83 -24.66
C ASN A 386 6.26 10.57 -23.15
N LEU A 387 7.39 10.23 -22.53
CA LEU A 387 7.58 10.54 -21.10
C LEU A 387 8.04 12.00 -21.02
N THR A 388 7.22 12.87 -20.42
CA THR A 388 7.48 14.30 -20.31
C THR A 388 7.53 14.71 -18.84
N LEU A 389 8.58 15.39 -18.42
CA LEU A 389 8.72 15.96 -17.08
C LEU A 389 9.05 17.45 -17.16
N ASP A 390 8.29 18.28 -16.44
CA ASP A 390 8.57 19.72 -16.31
C ASP A 390 9.72 19.99 -15.33
N ASN A 391 10.12 21.26 -15.21
CA ASN A 391 11.22 21.69 -14.35
C ASN A 391 10.94 21.54 -12.84
N GLY A 392 9.66 21.47 -12.44
CA GLY A 392 9.24 21.28 -11.05
C GLY A 392 9.16 19.80 -10.64
N SER A 393 9.48 18.88 -11.55
CA SER A 393 9.34 17.45 -11.35
C SER A 393 10.67 16.75 -11.01
N SER A 394 10.60 15.45 -10.70
CA SER A 394 11.76 14.55 -10.62
C SER A 394 11.32 13.12 -10.93
N ALA A 395 12.21 12.27 -11.45
CA ALA A 395 11.90 10.86 -11.69
C ALA A 395 12.91 9.90 -11.07
N TYR A 396 12.39 8.84 -10.46
CA TYR A 396 13.13 7.67 -10.02
C TYR A 396 12.49 6.41 -10.60
N ILE A 397 13.22 5.72 -11.47
CA ILE A 397 12.76 4.55 -12.20
C ILE A 397 13.68 3.38 -11.86
N GLN A 398 13.13 2.33 -11.28
CA GLN A 398 13.86 1.13 -10.89
C GLN A 398 13.22 -0.13 -11.46
N SER A 399 14.02 -1.02 -12.03
CA SER A 399 13.60 -2.36 -12.43
C SER A 399 14.52 -3.44 -11.87
N GLY A 400 13.96 -4.59 -11.51
CA GLY A 400 14.73 -5.77 -11.10
C GLY A 400 15.40 -6.48 -12.29
N GLN A 401 14.94 -6.24 -13.51
CA GLN A 401 15.54 -6.73 -14.75
C GLN A 401 15.88 -5.57 -15.68
N ASN A 402 15.13 -5.37 -16.75
CA ASN A 402 15.48 -4.40 -17.78
C ASN A 402 14.65 -3.12 -17.65
N THR A 403 15.22 -1.99 -18.02
CA THR A 403 14.47 -0.75 -18.27
C THR A 403 14.69 -0.38 -19.73
N GLN A 404 13.60 -0.22 -20.49
CA GLN A 404 13.68 0.10 -21.91
C GLN A 404 12.83 1.30 -22.26
N PHE A 405 13.41 2.22 -23.03
CA PHE A 405 12.72 3.34 -23.67
C PHE A 405 12.81 3.14 -25.17
N TYR A 406 11.67 2.94 -25.82
CA TYR A 406 11.61 2.80 -27.28
C TYR A 406 11.16 4.07 -27.99
N TYR A 407 10.54 5.01 -27.24
CA TYR A 407 10.03 6.28 -27.76
C TYR A 407 10.69 7.48 -27.07
N ALA A 408 10.13 8.67 -27.24
CA ALA A 408 10.74 9.91 -26.78
C ALA A 408 10.63 10.13 -25.27
N VAL A 409 11.70 10.70 -24.71
CA VAL A 409 11.80 11.14 -23.31
C VAL A 409 12.21 12.60 -23.34
N ASN A 410 11.40 13.48 -22.75
CA ASN A 410 11.67 14.90 -22.65
C ASN A 410 11.59 15.32 -21.19
N SER A 411 12.68 15.82 -20.62
CA SER A 411 12.71 16.16 -19.20
C SER A 411 13.57 17.38 -18.96
N GLU A 412 13.00 18.39 -18.33
CA GLU A 412 13.76 19.48 -17.72
C GLU A 412 14.19 19.12 -16.28
N ALA A 413 13.59 18.08 -15.71
CA ALA A 413 13.82 17.57 -14.36
C ALA A 413 14.99 16.57 -14.25
N PRO A 414 15.54 16.40 -13.03
CA PRO A 414 16.48 15.31 -12.75
C PRO A 414 15.82 13.94 -12.85
N ILE A 415 16.56 12.96 -13.38
CA ILE A 415 16.11 11.58 -13.54
C ILE A 415 17.16 10.60 -13.00
N THR A 416 16.71 9.63 -12.21
CA THR A 416 17.48 8.47 -11.77
C THR A 416 16.87 7.20 -12.32
N MET A 417 17.66 6.40 -13.02
CA MET A 417 17.25 5.12 -13.60
C MET A 417 18.18 4.01 -13.12
N ILE A 418 17.62 2.93 -12.59
CA ILE A 418 18.37 1.78 -12.06
C ILE A 418 17.76 0.49 -12.61
N ALA A 419 18.52 -0.25 -13.40
CA ALA A 419 18.12 -1.55 -13.94
C ALA A 419 18.96 -2.68 -13.33
N GLY A 420 18.31 -3.77 -12.92
CA GLY A 420 18.99 -4.96 -12.40
C GLY A 420 19.74 -5.77 -13.47
N ASN A 421 19.54 -5.49 -14.76
CA ASN A 421 20.26 -6.10 -15.88
C ASN A 421 20.65 -5.06 -16.94
N ASN A 422 19.75 -4.71 -17.86
CA ASN A 422 20.03 -3.79 -18.96
C ASN A 422 19.17 -2.52 -18.89
N LEU A 423 19.77 -1.38 -19.20
CA LEU A 423 19.07 -0.13 -19.45
C LEU A 423 19.26 0.23 -20.92
N ASP A 424 18.17 0.32 -21.69
CA ASP A 424 18.23 0.50 -23.14
C ASP A 424 17.37 1.68 -23.61
N PHE A 425 18.00 2.67 -24.24
CA PHE A 425 17.35 3.65 -25.09
C PHE A 425 17.37 3.11 -26.54
N GLY A 426 16.40 2.27 -26.86
CA GLY A 426 16.31 1.55 -28.13
C GLY A 426 16.23 2.47 -29.35
N ASN A 427 16.61 2.00 -30.53
CA ASN A 427 16.71 2.84 -31.73
C ASN A 427 15.40 2.87 -32.55
N ASN A 428 14.62 3.96 -32.42
CA ASN A 428 13.39 4.18 -33.20
C ASN A 428 13.28 5.63 -33.75
N GLY A 429 14.41 6.34 -33.87
CA GLY A 429 14.45 7.71 -34.40
C GLY A 429 13.77 8.81 -33.55
N GLN A 430 13.18 8.47 -32.40
CA GLN A 430 12.55 9.43 -31.49
C GLN A 430 13.59 10.13 -30.60
N SER A 431 13.40 11.42 -30.30
CA SER A 431 14.33 12.22 -29.50
C SER A 431 14.34 11.81 -28.02
N VAL A 432 15.53 11.81 -27.42
CA VAL A 432 15.70 11.73 -25.96
C VAL A 432 16.44 13.00 -25.53
N ASN A 433 15.75 13.87 -24.82
CA ASN A 433 16.23 15.16 -24.36
C ASN A 433 15.99 15.27 -22.85
N ILE A 434 17.02 15.07 -22.05
CA ILE A 434 16.95 15.13 -20.59
C ILE A 434 17.92 16.22 -20.15
N ASN A 435 17.45 17.44 -19.89
CA ASN A 435 18.31 18.56 -19.53
C ASN A 435 18.72 18.56 -18.05
N GLY A 436 17.94 17.90 -17.19
CA GLY A 436 18.25 17.77 -15.76
C GLY A 436 19.39 16.78 -15.47
N LYS A 437 19.84 16.76 -14.21
CA LYS A 437 20.86 15.80 -13.76
C LYS A 437 20.37 14.38 -13.95
N THR A 438 21.20 13.54 -14.55
CA THR A 438 20.82 12.19 -14.98
C THR A 438 21.74 11.15 -14.35
N TYR A 439 21.16 10.17 -13.68
CA TYR A 439 21.87 9.01 -13.16
C TYR A 439 21.34 7.75 -13.84
N LEU A 440 22.22 7.06 -14.57
CA LEU A 440 21.90 5.82 -15.28
C LEU A 440 22.72 4.69 -14.69
N LYS A 441 22.05 3.66 -14.15
CA LYS A 441 22.71 2.46 -13.63
C LYS A 441 22.11 1.20 -14.24
N ALA A 442 22.98 0.29 -14.65
CA ALA A 442 22.60 -1.08 -15.02
C ALA A 442 23.67 -2.06 -14.53
N GLU A 443 23.31 -3.25 -14.05
CA GLU A 443 24.33 -4.23 -13.62
C GLU A 443 25.11 -4.83 -14.80
N ASN A 444 24.54 -4.84 -16.02
CA ASN A 444 25.18 -5.35 -17.23
C ASN A 444 25.46 -4.24 -18.24
N THR A 445 24.46 -3.82 -19.02
CA THR A 445 24.68 -2.86 -20.12
C THR A 445 23.77 -1.64 -20.00
N VAL A 446 24.35 -0.45 -20.15
CA VAL A 446 23.63 0.78 -20.53
C VAL A 446 23.81 0.96 -22.03
N SER A 447 22.72 0.93 -22.78
CA SER A 447 22.68 1.08 -24.24
C SER A 447 22.00 2.39 -24.63
N ILE A 448 22.69 3.24 -25.37
CA ILE A 448 22.15 4.48 -25.96
C ILE A 448 22.39 4.40 -27.47
N LEU A 449 21.48 3.76 -28.19
CA LEU A 449 21.63 3.41 -29.62
C LEU A 449 20.97 4.41 -30.57
N ARG A 450 20.68 5.62 -30.08
CA ARG A 450 20.25 6.78 -30.87
C ARG A 450 20.93 8.04 -30.33
N SER A 451 20.98 9.08 -31.15
CA SER A 451 21.51 10.37 -30.70
C SER A 451 20.61 11.01 -29.64
N VAL A 452 21.19 11.49 -28.54
CA VAL A 452 20.47 12.02 -27.38
C VAL A 452 21.11 13.31 -26.88
N THR A 453 20.32 14.12 -26.18
CA THR A 453 20.81 15.25 -25.38
C THR A 453 20.57 14.95 -23.91
N LEU A 454 21.60 14.99 -23.08
CA LEU A 454 21.53 14.76 -21.64
C LEU A 454 22.11 15.96 -20.88
N GLY A 455 21.73 16.13 -19.62
CA GLY A 455 22.27 17.14 -18.73
C GLY A 455 23.61 16.66 -18.16
N ASP A 456 23.86 17.02 -16.90
CA ASP A 456 24.95 16.42 -16.13
C ASP A 456 24.66 14.95 -15.88
N THR A 457 25.45 14.07 -16.47
CA THR A 457 25.14 12.64 -16.55
C THR A 457 26.21 11.79 -15.86
N TYR A 458 25.75 10.84 -15.06
CA TYR A 458 26.57 9.78 -14.51
C TYR A 458 26.06 8.40 -14.97
N ILE A 459 26.98 7.55 -15.43
CA ILE A 459 26.69 6.19 -15.90
C ILE A 459 27.50 5.17 -15.08
N ASP A 460 26.82 4.19 -14.48
CA ASP A 460 27.40 3.03 -13.79
C ASP A 460 26.89 1.72 -14.42
N ALA A 461 27.79 1.00 -15.09
CA ALA A 461 27.47 -0.29 -15.73
C ALA A 461 28.71 -1.12 -16.01
N ASP A 462 28.57 -2.42 -16.28
CA ASP A 462 29.70 -3.20 -16.79
C ASP A 462 30.11 -2.73 -18.19
N THR A 463 29.12 -2.57 -19.08
CA THR A 463 29.31 -2.08 -20.44
C THR A 463 28.47 -0.84 -20.72
N PHE A 464 29.09 0.20 -21.28
CA PHE A 464 28.38 1.32 -21.90
C PHE A 464 28.45 1.20 -23.42
N ASN A 465 27.29 0.96 -24.04
CA ASN A 465 27.13 0.81 -25.48
C ASN A 465 26.46 2.05 -26.08
N TYR A 466 27.14 2.73 -26.99
CA TYR A 466 26.56 3.87 -27.72
C TYR A 466 26.57 3.71 -29.24
N GLY A 467 26.99 2.56 -29.79
CA GLY A 467 26.94 2.28 -31.23
C GLY A 467 27.46 3.43 -32.11
N HIS A 468 26.59 3.95 -32.99
CA HIS A 468 26.83 5.13 -33.85
C HIS A 468 26.16 6.42 -33.33
N SER A 469 25.76 6.46 -32.06
CA SER A 469 25.01 7.57 -31.50
C SER A 469 25.89 8.78 -31.21
N ASN A 470 25.35 9.97 -31.44
CA ASN A 470 25.92 11.21 -30.94
C ASN A 470 25.24 11.57 -29.62
N ILE A 471 26.00 11.52 -28.53
CA ILE A 471 25.52 11.80 -27.18
C ILE A 471 26.07 13.17 -26.80
N ASN A 472 25.19 14.16 -26.77
CA ASN A 472 25.53 15.50 -26.29
C ASN A 472 25.14 15.58 -24.82
N THR A 473 26.08 15.93 -23.95
CA THR A 473 25.87 16.06 -22.50
C THR A 473 26.37 17.41 -22.00
N SER A 474 25.89 17.88 -20.86
CA SER A 474 26.52 19.03 -20.17
C SER A 474 27.82 18.61 -19.51
N SER A 475 27.83 17.42 -18.92
CA SER A 475 29.01 16.71 -18.45
C SER A 475 28.73 15.20 -18.42
N LEU A 476 29.77 14.38 -18.60
CA LEU A 476 29.66 12.93 -18.58
C LEU A 476 30.72 12.30 -17.67
N LYS A 477 30.25 11.64 -16.62
CA LYS A 477 31.07 10.80 -15.74
C LYS A 477 30.68 9.33 -15.90
N THR A 478 31.66 8.44 -15.91
CA THR A 478 31.41 7.01 -16.11
C THR A 478 32.18 6.17 -15.10
N HIS A 479 31.52 5.13 -14.60
CA HIS A 479 32.12 4.01 -13.90
C HIS A 479 31.76 2.75 -14.68
N VAL A 480 32.58 2.41 -15.67
CA VAL A 480 32.34 1.26 -16.56
C VAL A 480 33.60 0.45 -16.82
N ASN A 481 33.43 -0.85 -17.03
CA ASN A 481 34.55 -1.76 -17.35
C ASN A 481 34.86 -1.77 -18.84
N SER A 482 33.84 -1.65 -19.68
CA SER A 482 33.97 -1.71 -21.14
C SER A 482 33.12 -0.65 -21.83
N PHE A 483 33.65 -0.12 -22.94
CA PHE A 483 32.89 0.67 -23.90
C PHE A 483 32.64 -0.15 -25.16
N SER A 484 31.42 -0.09 -25.68
CA SER A 484 31.05 -0.68 -26.96
C SER A 484 30.56 0.43 -27.89
N HIS A 485 31.23 0.58 -29.02
CA HIS A 485 30.85 1.52 -30.07
C HIS A 485 31.24 0.96 -31.42
N ASP A 486 30.56 1.41 -32.46
CA ASP A 486 30.84 0.94 -33.81
C ASP A 486 32.08 1.66 -34.39
N GLN A 487 32.71 1.03 -35.39
CA GLN A 487 33.94 1.55 -36.01
C GLN A 487 33.71 2.82 -36.85
N TYR A 488 32.46 3.17 -37.17
CA TYR A 488 32.10 4.21 -38.15
C TYR A 488 31.36 5.45 -37.57
N GLY A 489 31.47 5.72 -36.28
CA GLY A 489 31.19 7.07 -35.74
C GLY A 489 29.94 7.21 -34.87
N GLY A 490 30.16 7.09 -33.56
CA GLY A 490 29.39 7.80 -32.52
C GLY A 490 30.31 8.80 -31.81
N SER A 491 29.76 9.86 -31.24
CA SER A 491 30.53 10.88 -30.51
C SER A 491 29.96 11.11 -29.10
N LEU A 492 30.85 11.39 -28.16
CA LEU A 492 30.52 11.85 -26.80
C LEU A 492 30.98 13.30 -26.71
N ASN A 493 30.02 14.23 -26.56
CA ASN A 493 30.29 15.67 -26.55
C ASN A 493 29.75 16.32 -25.27
N PRO A 494 30.59 16.78 -24.33
CA PRO A 494 32.03 16.57 -24.26
C PRO A 494 32.37 15.08 -24.03
N GLY A 495 33.65 14.74 -24.12
CA GLY A 495 34.13 13.41 -23.75
C GLY A 495 33.81 13.06 -22.28
N TYR A 496 34.06 11.81 -21.89
CA TYR A 496 33.77 11.32 -20.54
C TYR A 496 34.95 11.48 -19.58
N THR A 497 34.63 11.56 -18.29
CA THR A 497 35.59 11.41 -17.19
C THR A 497 35.34 10.08 -16.48
N GLN A 498 36.32 9.17 -16.52
CA GLN A 498 36.22 7.90 -15.78
C GLN A 498 36.47 8.14 -14.29
N VAL A 499 35.62 7.58 -13.43
CA VAL A 499 35.74 7.70 -11.97
C VAL A 499 35.93 6.34 -11.30
N SER A 500 36.75 6.32 -10.24
CA SER A 500 37.12 5.10 -9.51
C SER A 500 36.08 4.63 -8.49
N GLU A 501 35.23 5.55 -8.02
CA GLU A 501 34.22 5.27 -7.01
C GLU A 501 32.82 5.21 -7.64
N LYS A 502 31.94 4.38 -7.05
CA LYS A 502 30.49 4.41 -7.30
C LYS A 502 29.89 5.67 -6.65
N GLU A 503 30.13 6.83 -7.23
CA GLU A 503 29.62 8.14 -6.79
C GLU A 503 28.58 8.65 -7.80
N PRO A 504 27.51 9.39 -7.41
CA PRO A 504 27.53 10.30 -6.27
C PRO A 504 26.81 9.79 -5.01
N THR A 505 27.17 10.39 -3.88
CA THR A 505 26.63 10.21 -2.51
C THR A 505 25.16 10.61 -2.34
N VAL A 506 24.27 10.01 -3.15
CA VAL A 506 22.79 10.13 -3.23
C VAL A 506 22.35 10.90 -4.50
N PRO A 507 21.66 10.24 -5.46
CA PRO A 507 21.09 10.88 -6.65
C PRO A 507 20.09 12.01 -6.29
N GLU A 508 19.96 13.05 -7.10
CA GLU A 508 19.04 14.17 -6.82
C GLU A 508 17.55 13.73 -6.85
N ALA A 509 17.23 12.77 -7.72
CA ALA A 509 15.96 12.05 -7.66
C ALA A 509 16.15 10.72 -6.88
N VAL A 510 15.88 10.75 -5.57
CA VAL A 510 16.03 9.59 -4.69
C VAL A 510 14.80 8.70 -4.73
N ALA A 511 14.95 7.40 -4.44
CA ALA A 511 13.84 6.50 -4.14
C ALA A 511 12.84 7.12 -3.14
N PRO A 512 11.55 6.74 -3.18
CA PRO A 512 10.57 7.26 -2.24
C PRO A 512 10.96 6.85 -0.80
N SER A 513 10.77 7.76 0.16
CA SER A 513 11.11 7.52 1.58
C SER A 513 10.31 6.39 2.23
N THR A 514 9.19 6.02 1.62
CA THR A 514 8.26 4.99 2.06
C THR A 514 7.76 4.24 0.83
N SER A 515 7.78 2.91 0.86
CA SER A 515 7.12 2.07 -0.15
C SER A 515 5.61 2.25 -0.10
N ILE A 516 4.92 1.94 -1.22
CA ILE A 516 3.46 1.92 -1.24
C ILE A 516 2.96 0.93 -0.18
N SER A 517 2.08 1.41 0.70
CA SER A 517 1.43 0.55 1.69
C SER A 517 0.36 -0.28 1.00
N GLU A 518 0.43 -1.61 1.16
CA GLU A 518 -0.66 -2.49 0.72
C GLU A 518 -1.95 -2.16 1.48
N ILE A 519 -3.05 -2.03 0.74
CA ILE A 519 -4.40 -2.12 1.29
C ILE A 519 -4.64 -3.60 1.64
N THR A 520 -4.26 -3.96 2.86
CA THR A 520 -4.34 -5.34 3.36
C THR A 520 -5.72 -5.71 3.90
N THR A 521 -6.58 -4.72 4.12
CA THR A 521 -7.90 -4.92 4.72
C THR A 521 -8.98 -4.82 3.66
N THR A 522 -9.58 -5.97 3.32
CA THR A 522 -10.80 -5.98 2.52
C THR A 522 -11.98 -5.54 3.38
N ARG A 523 -12.89 -4.79 2.77
CA ARG A 523 -14.17 -4.42 3.39
C ARG A 523 -15.23 -5.42 2.98
N LEU A 524 -16.14 -5.73 3.90
CA LEU A 524 -17.25 -6.65 3.65
C LEU A 524 -18.57 -5.90 3.86
N ILE A 525 -19.55 -6.23 3.02
CA ILE A 525 -20.94 -5.84 3.22
C ILE A 525 -21.46 -6.61 4.43
N LYS A 526 -22.05 -5.89 5.39
CA LYS A 526 -22.74 -6.50 6.53
C LYS A 526 -24.01 -7.21 6.09
N THR A 527 -24.35 -8.31 6.72
CA THR A 527 -25.61 -9.02 6.45
C THR A 527 -26.74 -8.46 7.31
N LEU A 528 -27.99 -8.68 6.95
CA LEU A 528 -29.11 -8.27 7.81
C LEU A 528 -29.16 -9.14 9.07
N LYS A 529 -29.33 -8.50 10.23
CA LYS A 529 -29.43 -9.16 11.54
C LYS A 529 -30.70 -10.00 11.71
N ASN A 530 -31.81 -9.53 11.16
CA ASN A 530 -33.11 -10.20 11.21
C ASN A 530 -33.61 -10.39 9.78
N THR A 531 -34.12 -11.57 9.44
CA THR A 531 -34.70 -11.88 8.12
C THR A 531 -36.20 -11.63 8.04
N ASN A 532 -36.86 -11.35 9.17
CA ASN A 532 -38.31 -11.11 9.30
C ASN A 532 -38.62 -9.63 9.56
N TYR A 533 -38.14 -8.75 8.69
CA TYR A 533 -38.44 -7.32 8.75
C TYR A 533 -39.70 -6.97 7.96
N THR A 534 -40.41 -5.91 8.38
CA THR A 534 -41.55 -5.34 7.66
C THR A 534 -41.12 -4.03 7.02
N SER A 535 -41.46 -3.82 5.75
CA SER A 535 -41.21 -2.54 5.06
C SER A 535 -42.12 -1.45 5.65
N GLY A 536 -41.55 -0.27 5.94
CA GLY A 536 -42.29 0.83 6.56
C GLY A 536 -41.42 2.05 6.79
N TYR A 537 -42.08 3.18 7.02
CA TYR A 537 -41.46 4.47 7.34
C TYR A 537 -41.42 4.66 8.85
N ASP A 538 -40.24 4.85 9.41
CA ASP A 538 -40.09 5.24 10.82
C ASP A 538 -39.26 6.51 10.92
N THR A 539 -39.94 7.62 11.25
CA THR A 539 -39.34 8.91 11.63
C THR A 539 -39.53 9.23 13.10
N THR A 540 -40.28 8.38 13.81
CA THR A 540 -40.57 8.59 15.22
C THR A 540 -39.37 8.20 16.08
N THR A 541 -38.66 7.14 15.68
CA THR A 541 -37.46 6.67 16.36
C THR A 541 -36.22 7.47 15.96
N TYR A 542 -36.14 7.93 14.70
CA TYR A 542 -34.97 8.63 14.13
C TYR A 542 -35.38 10.00 13.55
N PRO A 543 -35.44 11.06 14.37
CA PRO A 543 -35.92 12.36 13.94
C PRO A 543 -34.96 13.02 12.96
N GLY A 544 -35.40 13.23 11.71
CA GLY A 544 -34.56 13.78 10.63
C GLY A 544 -34.10 12.73 9.62
N ILE A 545 -34.37 11.45 9.89
CA ILE A 545 -34.14 10.34 8.96
C ILE A 545 -35.45 9.63 8.64
N ALA A 546 -35.73 9.54 7.35
CA ALA A 546 -36.75 8.71 6.76
C ALA A 546 -36.19 7.31 6.47
N PHE A 547 -36.50 6.33 7.33
CA PHE A 547 -36.01 4.97 7.17
C PHE A 547 -36.90 4.10 6.25
N TYR A 548 -36.28 3.31 5.36
CA TYR A 548 -36.95 2.34 4.49
C TYR A 548 -36.13 1.04 4.37
N MET A 549 -36.81 -0.11 4.46
CA MET A 549 -36.26 -1.41 4.09
C MET A 549 -37.01 -2.01 2.91
N VAL A 550 -36.29 -2.45 1.89
CA VAL A 550 -36.83 -3.01 0.66
C VAL A 550 -36.16 -4.34 0.37
N LYS A 551 -36.93 -5.35 0.01
CA LYS A 551 -36.38 -6.57 -0.57
C LYS A 551 -36.09 -6.32 -2.05
N GLY A 552 -34.91 -6.67 -2.54
CA GLY A 552 -34.41 -6.24 -3.86
C GLY A 552 -35.33 -6.48 -5.07
N SER A 553 -36.21 -7.48 -5.01
CA SER A 553 -37.21 -7.76 -6.04
C SER A 553 -38.55 -7.03 -5.87
N ASP A 554 -38.81 -6.40 -4.73
CA ASP A 554 -40.04 -5.66 -4.45
C ASP A 554 -40.02 -4.28 -5.12
N THR A 555 -40.37 -4.31 -6.40
CA THR A 555 -40.40 -3.12 -7.26
C THR A 555 -41.38 -2.07 -6.75
N ASN A 556 -42.47 -2.46 -6.09
CA ASN A 556 -43.47 -1.51 -5.60
C ASN A 556 -42.96 -0.78 -4.34
N ALA A 557 -42.33 -1.51 -3.41
CA ALA A 557 -41.69 -0.90 -2.24
C ALA A 557 -40.52 0.01 -2.66
N LEU A 558 -39.70 -0.41 -3.63
CA LEU A 558 -38.65 0.43 -4.18
C LEU A 558 -39.22 1.70 -4.81
N LYS A 559 -40.28 1.59 -5.63
CA LYS A 559 -40.97 2.74 -6.21
C LYS A 559 -41.52 3.68 -5.15
N GLN A 560 -42.18 3.15 -4.11
CA GLN A 560 -42.71 3.97 -3.03
C GLN A 560 -41.59 4.70 -2.26
N ALA A 561 -40.47 4.03 -1.95
CA ALA A 561 -39.33 4.65 -1.30
C ALA A 561 -38.70 5.76 -2.15
N LEU A 562 -38.61 5.56 -3.46
CA LEU A 562 -38.09 6.57 -4.41
C LEU A 562 -39.10 7.72 -4.66
N GLN A 563 -40.42 7.43 -4.66
CA GLN A 563 -41.52 8.41 -4.88
C GLN A 563 -41.91 9.18 -3.62
N ALA A 564 -41.58 8.68 -2.44
CA ALA A 564 -41.59 9.45 -1.19
C ALA A 564 -40.54 10.59 -1.21
N SER A 565 -40.05 10.97 -2.39
CA SER A 565 -39.09 12.03 -2.65
C SER A 565 -39.55 13.42 -2.21
N ASN A 566 -40.86 13.68 -2.07
CA ASN A 566 -41.46 14.95 -1.65
C ASN A 566 -41.36 15.27 -0.14
N ILE A 567 -40.33 14.77 0.52
CA ILE A 567 -40.04 15.03 1.93
C ILE A 567 -39.12 16.26 2.05
N ASN A 568 -39.27 17.06 3.12
CA ASN A 568 -38.50 18.29 3.37
C ASN A 568 -36.99 18.13 3.08
N SER A 569 -36.42 19.11 2.38
CA SER A 569 -34.99 19.22 2.02
C SER A 569 -33.99 19.04 3.17
N SER A 570 -34.42 19.13 4.43
CA SER A 570 -33.59 18.92 5.62
C SER A 570 -33.56 17.47 6.14
N MET A 571 -34.36 16.55 5.58
CA MET A 571 -34.39 15.14 6.02
C MET A 571 -33.65 14.24 5.02
N TYR A 572 -32.88 13.29 5.56
CA TYR A 572 -32.24 12.22 4.79
C TYR A 572 -33.13 10.99 4.71
N LYS A 573 -33.05 10.26 3.60
CA LYS A 573 -33.74 8.98 3.42
C LYS A 573 -32.71 7.86 3.51
N PHE A 574 -32.81 7.04 4.54
CA PHE A 574 -31.94 5.87 4.69
C PHE A 574 -32.65 4.63 4.13
N LEU A 575 -32.17 4.13 3.00
CA LEU A 575 -32.75 3.02 2.25
C LEU A 575 -31.85 1.79 2.35
N ILE A 576 -32.33 0.75 3.02
CA ILE A 576 -31.69 -0.57 3.07
C ILE A 576 -32.38 -1.49 2.06
N ILE A 577 -31.59 -2.11 1.18
CA ILE A 577 -32.03 -3.03 0.15
C ILE A 577 -31.42 -4.41 0.43
N ASP A 578 -32.27 -5.40 0.71
CA ASP A 578 -31.87 -6.79 0.87
C ASP A 578 -31.82 -7.52 -0.48
N GLY A 579 -30.60 -7.72 -0.99
CA GLY A 579 -30.34 -8.40 -2.26
C GLY A 579 -30.18 -7.46 -3.45
N ASP A 580 -30.28 -8.03 -4.66
CA ASP A 580 -30.06 -7.32 -5.91
C ASP A 580 -31.23 -6.37 -6.22
N CYS A 581 -30.93 -5.16 -6.68
CA CYS A 581 -31.95 -4.21 -7.13
C CYS A 581 -31.65 -3.67 -8.52
N ALA A 582 -32.71 -3.48 -9.30
CA ALA A 582 -32.67 -2.77 -10.57
C ALA A 582 -33.40 -1.43 -10.41
N ILE A 583 -32.69 -0.33 -10.59
CA ILE A 583 -33.28 1.02 -10.59
C ILE A 583 -33.71 1.33 -12.01
N ASN A 584 -35.02 1.33 -12.25
CA ASN A 584 -35.62 1.58 -13.55
C ASN A 584 -36.69 2.69 -13.46
N LYS A 585 -36.92 3.35 -14.59
CA LYS A 585 -38.00 4.31 -14.80
C LYS A 585 -39.38 3.66 -14.62
N ASN A 586 -40.35 4.45 -14.15
CA ASN A 586 -41.77 4.10 -14.16
C ASN A 586 -42.33 4.26 -15.59
N ALA A 587 -43.24 3.37 -16.01
CA ALA A 587 -43.78 3.32 -17.39
C ALA A 587 -44.48 4.61 -17.87
N ASN A 588 -44.78 5.55 -16.97
CA ASN A 588 -45.55 6.77 -17.24
C ASN A 588 -44.73 8.07 -17.40
N ILE A 589 -43.40 7.99 -17.45
CA ILE A 589 -42.53 9.18 -17.64
C ILE A 589 -42.17 9.29 -19.15
N ASN A 590 -42.03 10.49 -19.72
CA ASN A 590 -41.67 10.63 -21.14
C ASN A 590 -40.24 10.16 -21.43
N ASN A 591 -39.95 9.73 -22.66
CA ASN A 591 -38.59 9.33 -23.04
C ASN A 591 -37.61 10.50 -22.87
N GLY A 592 -36.47 10.25 -22.21
CA GLY A 592 -35.42 11.26 -22.09
C GLY A 592 -35.55 12.24 -20.91
N GLU A 593 -36.31 11.91 -19.85
CA GLU A 593 -36.29 12.69 -18.61
C GLU A 593 -35.17 12.24 -17.65
N ASP A 594 -34.65 13.19 -16.88
CA ASP A 594 -33.64 12.97 -15.85
C ASP A 594 -34.25 12.36 -14.59
N MET A 595 -33.56 11.38 -13.99
CA MET A 595 -33.87 10.90 -12.64
C MET A 595 -33.02 11.65 -11.63
N ILE A 596 -33.66 12.46 -10.78
CA ILE A 596 -32.99 13.19 -9.71
C ILE A 596 -33.48 12.68 -8.36
N LEU A 597 -32.57 12.11 -7.58
CA LEU A 597 -32.79 11.58 -6.24
C LEU A 597 -31.98 12.42 -5.26
N SER A 598 -32.63 13.12 -4.33
CA SER A 598 -31.95 14.00 -3.37
C SER A 598 -32.03 13.46 -1.94
N ASN A 599 -30.94 13.61 -1.19
CA ASN A 599 -30.82 13.26 0.23
C ASN A 599 -30.97 11.75 0.51
N PHE A 600 -30.46 10.89 -0.35
CA PHE A 600 -30.52 9.44 -0.17
C PHE A 600 -29.21 8.89 0.40
N ILE A 601 -29.32 8.10 1.46
CA ILE A 601 -28.25 7.24 1.97
C ILE A 601 -28.70 5.81 1.69
N ILE A 602 -28.02 5.13 0.77
CA ILE A 602 -28.47 3.82 0.26
C ILE A 602 -27.49 2.73 0.65
N TYR A 603 -28.01 1.68 1.28
CA TYR A 603 -27.31 0.45 1.55
C TYR A 603 -27.92 -0.69 0.72
N CYS A 604 -27.15 -1.28 -0.20
CA CYS A 604 -27.59 -2.41 -1.02
C CYS A 604 -26.75 -3.65 -0.76
N ALA A 605 -27.36 -4.67 -0.15
CA ALA A 605 -26.67 -5.91 0.20
C ALA A 605 -26.30 -6.77 -1.04
N GLY A 606 -26.93 -6.51 -2.19
CA GLY A 606 -26.65 -7.19 -3.45
C GLY A 606 -26.10 -6.27 -4.53
N LYS A 607 -26.35 -6.64 -5.79
CA LYS A 607 -25.98 -5.89 -6.99
C LYS A 607 -26.99 -4.77 -7.23
N MET A 608 -26.52 -3.53 -7.25
CA MET A 608 -27.28 -2.40 -7.76
C MET A 608 -27.05 -2.26 -9.26
N SER A 609 -28.12 -2.31 -10.05
CA SER A 609 -28.05 -2.25 -11.51
C SER A 609 -28.94 -1.16 -12.09
N PHE A 610 -28.42 -0.53 -13.15
CA PHE A 610 -29.17 0.41 -13.99
C PHE A 610 -29.29 -0.23 -15.38
N PRO A 611 -30.42 -0.87 -15.69
CA PRO A 611 -30.55 -1.67 -16.89
C PRO A 611 -30.46 -0.79 -18.15
N SER A 612 -29.86 -1.32 -19.22
CA SER A 612 -29.55 -0.60 -20.45
C SER A 612 -30.78 -0.16 -21.25
N ASN A 613 -31.95 -0.74 -20.97
CA ASN A 613 -33.25 -0.39 -21.57
C ASN A 613 -34.04 0.65 -20.74
N SER A 614 -33.40 1.31 -19.77
CA SER A 614 -34.08 2.22 -18.83
C SER A 614 -34.54 3.54 -19.44
N ASN A 615 -34.10 3.91 -20.66
CA ASN A 615 -34.43 5.18 -21.35
C ASN A 615 -34.26 6.44 -20.47
N LEU A 616 -33.36 6.38 -19.47
CA LEU A 616 -33.03 7.49 -18.56
C LEU A 616 -32.06 8.45 -19.25
N ALA A 617 -32.36 9.76 -19.28
CA ALA A 617 -31.49 10.76 -19.92
C ALA A 617 -30.27 11.13 -19.09
N ASN A 618 -30.40 11.24 -17.76
CA ASN A 618 -29.34 11.32 -16.77
C ASN A 618 -29.85 10.74 -15.45
N VAL A 619 -28.95 10.19 -14.64
CA VAL A 619 -29.24 9.74 -13.26
C VAL A 619 -28.38 10.54 -12.31
N THR A 620 -29.03 11.30 -11.42
CA THR A 620 -28.37 12.17 -10.45
C THR A 620 -28.80 11.84 -9.04
N PHE A 621 -27.84 11.47 -8.19
CA PHE A 621 -27.98 11.36 -6.75
C PHE A 621 -27.42 12.64 -6.11
N ASN A 622 -28.28 13.61 -5.80
CA ASN A 622 -27.88 14.85 -5.16
C ASN A 622 -27.80 14.69 -3.63
N ASN A 623 -26.79 15.26 -2.99
CA ASN A 623 -26.62 15.22 -1.53
C ASN A 623 -26.76 13.80 -0.96
N SER A 624 -26.10 12.81 -1.56
CA SER A 624 -26.41 11.39 -1.37
C SER A 624 -25.15 10.54 -1.23
N SER A 625 -25.30 9.38 -0.58
CA SER A 625 -24.25 8.37 -0.47
C SER A 625 -24.79 6.96 -0.76
N ILE A 626 -23.98 6.13 -1.41
CA ILE A 626 -24.35 4.76 -1.80
C ILE A 626 -23.28 3.80 -1.31
N ILE A 627 -23.72 2.70 -0.70
CA ILE A 627 -22.94 1.51 -0.40
C ILE A 627 -23.63 0.32 -1.10
N ALA A 628 -22.89 -0.45 -1.89
CA ALA A 628 -23.41 -1.65 -2.54
C ALA A 628 -22.40 -2.81 -2.53
N LYS A 629 -22.87 -4.05 -2.61
CA LYS A 629 -21.97 -5.21 -2.82
C LYS A 629 -21.36 -5.20 -4.22
N SER A 630 -22.17 -4.91 -5.22
CA SER A 630 -21.75 -4.78 -6.61
C SER A 630 -22.55 -3.67 -7.27
N MET A 631 -22.00 -3.07 -8.32
CA MET A 631 -22.67 -2.03 -9.08
C MET A 631 -22.44 -2.24 -10.58
N ASP A 632 -23.52 -2.08 -11.35
CA ASP A 632 -23.51 -2.17 -12.81
C ASP A 632 -24.29 -1.00 -13.39
N THR A 633 -23.58 0.06 -13.75
CA THR A 633 -24.17 1.30 -14.28
C THR A 633 -24.13 1.31 -15.80
N LYS A 634 -24.88 0.43 -16.46
CA LYS A 634 -25.01 0.42 -17.94
C LYS A 634 -25.96 1.51 -18.45
N LEU A 635 -25.80 2.72 -17.92
CA LEU A 635 -26.58 3.88 -18.34
C LEU A 635 -26.15 4.29 -19.74
N GLN A 636 -27.13 4.63 -20.59
CA GLN A 636 -26.87 5.30 -21.87
C GLN A 636 -26.57 6.81 -21.68
N SER A 637 -26.50 7.26 -20.42
CA SER A 637 -26.62 8.63 -19.96
C SER A 637 -25.60 8.97 -18.87
N THR A 638 -25.55 10.24 -18.44
CA THR A 638 -24.65 10.68 -17.36
C THR A 638 -25.10 10.09 -16.01
N PHE A 639 -24.15 9.54 -15.26
CA PHE A 639 -24.34 9.22 -13.84
C PHE A 639 -23.67 10.31 -13.01
N THR A 640 -24.41 10.94 -12.11
CA THR A 640 -23.86 11.92 -11.17
C THR A 640 -24.22 11.54 -9.75
N ILE A 641 -23.26 11.56 -8.85
CA ILE A 641 -23.50 11.53 -7.41
C ILE A 641 -22.75 12.69 -6.77
N THR A 642 -23.46 13.43 -5.94
CA THR A 642 -22.87 14.52 -5.18
C THR A 642 -22.86 14.17 -3.70
N GLN A 643 -21.76 14.45 -3.04
CA GLN A 643 -21.57 14.07 -1.64
C GLN A 643 -22.59 14.70 -0.70
N PRO A 644 -22.89 14.05 0.44
CA PRO A 644 -23.72 14.65 1.46
C PRO A 644 -23.17 16.02 1.92
N SER A 645 -24.03 17.03 1.97
CA SER A 645 -23.75 18.38 2.42
C SER A 645 -23.32 18.34 3.89
N SER A 646 -22.12 18.84 4.20
CA SER A 646 -21.62 18.90 5.57
C SER A 646 -22.50 19.72 6.52
N THR A 647 -23.31 20.64 5.98
CA THR A 647 -24.26 21.45 6.76
C THR A 647 -25.55 20.71 7.10
N GLN A 648 -25.98 19.77 6.25
CA GLN A 648 -27.21 19.01 6.45
C GLN A 648 -26.92 17.63 7.05
N TYR A 649 -25.86 16.95 6.59
CA TYR A 649 -25.36 15.67 7.09
C TYR A 649 -24.55 15.85 8.38
N THR A 650 -25.23 16.32 9.42
CA THR A 650 -24.64 16.67 10.72
C THR A 650 -24.21 15.43 11.52
N ALA A 651 -23.44 15.64 12.58
CA ALA A 651 -23.06 14.58 13.53
C ALA A 651 -24.27 13.84 14.13
N SER A 652 -25.41 14.52 14.33
CA SER A 652 -26.64 13.88 14.82
C SER A 652 -27.17 12.84 13.83
N ILE A 653 -27.29 13.24 12.55
CA ILE A 653 -27.78 12.36 11.48
C ILE A 653 -26.84 11.17 11.28
N LYS A 654 -25.54 11.41 11.38
CA LYS A 654 -24.51 10.36 11.31
C LYS A 654 -24.66 9.32 12.43
N ASN A 655 -24.85 9.77 13.67
CA ASN A 655 -25.07 8.89 14.81
C ASN A 655 -26.36 8.07 14.64
N GLU A 656 -27.44 8.68 14.19
CA GLU A 656 -28.70 7.96 13.94
C GLU A 656 -28.53 6.89 12.83
N ILE A 657 -27.78 7.18 11.75
CA ILE A 657 -27.46 6.17 10.72
C ILE A 657 -26.64 5.03 11.30
N ASN A 658 -25.67 5.35 12.18
CA ASN A 658 -24.89 4.35 12.88
C ASN A 658 -25.78 3.45 13.74
N ASP A 659 -26.71 4.03 14.51
CA ASP A 659 -27.66 3.29 15.32
C ASP A 659 -28.54 2.37 14.46
N ILE A 660 -29.05 2.85 13.33
CA ILE A 660 -29.83 2.01 12.41
C ILE A 660 -28.96 0.88 11.83
N CYS A 661 -27.74 1.19 11.39
CA CYS A 661 -26.81 0.19 10.88
C CYS A 661 -26.49 -0.87 11.95
N GLU A 662 -26.28 -0.47 13.20
CA GLU A 662 -26.08 -1.40 14.30
C GLU A 662 -27.34 -2.21 14.62
N GLN A 663 -28.52 -1.62 14.55
CA GLN A 663 -29.76 -2.34 14.84
C GLN A 663 -30.06 -3.40 13.78
N TYR A 664 -29.83 -3.09 12.51
CA TYR A 664 -30.29 -3.92 11.38
C TYR A 664 -29.19 -4.69 10.64
N LEU A 665 -27.92 -4.29 10.73
CA LEU A 665 -26.80 -4.87 9.96
C LEU A 665 -25.74 -5.50 10.88
N ASN A 666 -25.37 -6.74 10.60
CA ASN A 666 -24.41 -7.54 11.36
C ASN A 666 -22.98 -7.27 10.91
#